data_AF-A0A8T0XTC3-F1
#
_entry.id   AF-A0A8T0XTC3-F1
#
_cell.length_a   1.000
_cell.length_b   1.000
_cell.length_c   1.000
_cell.angle_alpha   90.00
_cell.angle_beta   90.00
_cell.angle_gamma   90.00
#
_symmetry.space_group_name_H-M   'P 1'
#
loop_
_entity.id
_entity.type
_entity.pdbx_description
1 polymer ?
#
loop_
_entity_poly.entity_id
_entity_poly.type
_entity_poly.pdbx_seq_one_letter_code
_entity_poly.pdbx_strand_id
1 'polypeptide(L)'
;MQGAGGAAHRRWDTSSSSQYSFRTSVSSAADITAGDEVEEASPPPVEDRVFVAVPEEVRHGKSTLLWALENLANDGAGIVIAHVHCPAQMIPMMGAKVHYTTVNPQRVNDHRKKMRAEAEEKLDEYVKMCIRKKVSCEKLIIENEDVAKGLQELISLHGITRLVMGAAADKHHSKKMKSLKSKTALRLMDTAASSCKIWFTCKGHLICTREANTTVPAISASPAFPNASNSSVTSVVSHLRSVTISHSHSESEASSSNGSPRHDLTRSRTEVGLYPSLEAISTPSRLHESYSRPTSISRSSIDSWSEFGRLQNSWSDPSRNGDAVTTLGSAMPNQMQEPDDENFSSPSHELENPGVGVDANIYDRLTEALSEAELSKKEAYEESNKRRRAERDMISVLQKAKEIENLYQHEIRQRKTTEETLVRQAQEIEEMETQHHAISNELHDVKEQKFALEQQIKEMASFIKDWEEKMVANKHLLDVLQTDNEKLQQERDAAVAEADGLRQKNDQKISMPLPAETLNTELSYFELEQATQGFDEGLKIGEGGFGSVYKGFLRNTTVAIKLLNPQSMQGQSEFNQEVAVLGRVRHPNLVTLIGSCREAFGLVYEFLPNGSLEDRLACINNTPPLTWQVRTKIICEMCSALIFLHSNQPHPVVHGDLKPGNILLDANLVSKLGDFGICRLLSQSNTAVSSNTTRSITTKLHRTTTPKGTFAYMDPEFLSTGELTPRSDVYSFGIIILRLLTGRPPKRIAEVVEDAMERGELHAILDPTAGDWPFVQANQLAHIGLRCAEMSRRRRPDLAGEVWKVVEPLRKAASLTAGRLSLDDASAPSYFVCPIFQEVMSDPHIAADGFTYEAEAIMGWLDGGHDTSPMTNRKLEHCELTPNRALRSAILEWQQQLQHRA
;
A
#
# COMPACT_ATOMS: atom_id res chain seq x y z
N MET A 1 -8.01 69.23 32.43
CA MET A 1 -7.11 70.35 32.83
C MET A 1 -5.69 69.85 32.69
N GLN A 2 -4.75 70.64 32.14
CA GLN A 2 -3.29 70.36 32.03
C GLN A 2 -2.92 69.09 31.21
N GLY A 3 -1.89 69.04 30.36
CA GLY A 3 -1.03 70.02 29.67
C GLY A 3 -0.29 69.24 28.53
N ALA A 4 -0.07 69.72 27.30
CA ALA A 4 0.56 70.95 26.80
C ALA A 4 2.07 70.76 26.48
N GLY A 5 2.43 70.80 25.18
CA GLY A 5 3.80 70.73 24.63
C GLY A 5 4.12 69.41 23.88
N GLY A 6 4.75 69.38 22.70
CA GLY A 6 5.21 70.48 21.82
C GLY A 6 5.62 69.98 20.41
N ALA A 7 5.69 70.89 19.43
CA ALA A 7 5.95 70.67 17.99
C ALA A 7 7.34 70.01 17.68
N ALA A 8 7.66 69.50 16.47
CA ALA A 8 7.36 70.05 15.13
C ALA A 8 7.51 69.08 13.92
N HIS A 9 7.13 69.61 12.74
CA HIS A 9 6.98 68.99 11.41
C HIS A 9 8.08 68.06 10.85
N ARG A 10 7.64 67.09 10.01
CA ARG A 10 7.85 67.13 8.54
C ARG A 10 6.79 66.31 7.77
N ARG A 11 6.69 66.55 6.46
CA ARG A 11 5.67 66.00 5.53
C ARG A 11 5.61 64.47 5.55
N TRP A 12 4.41 63.94 5.30
CA TRP A 12 4.20 62.64 4.66
C TRP A 12 3.61 62.90 3.27
N ASP A 13 4.24 62.35 2.24
CA ASP A 13 3.73 62.25 0.87
C ASP A 13 3.90 60.80 0.40
N THR A 14 3.16 60.40 -0.63
CA THR A 14 2.77 59.00 -0.85
C THR A 14 3.75 58.13 -1.66
N SER A 15 3.49 56.82 -1.59
CA SER A 15 3.96 55.73 -2.47
C SER A 15 5.32 55.10 -2.15
N SER A 16 5.29 53.80 -1.90
CA SER A 16 6.40 52.87 -2.19
C SER A 16 5.81 51.59 -2.80
N SER A 17 6.41 51.11 -3.88
CA SER A 17 6.02 49.89 -4.58
C SER A 17 7.15 48.87 -4.42
N SER A 18 6.91 47.82 -3.65
CA SER A 18 7.92 46.79 -3.37
C SER A 18 7.87 45.66 -4.39
N GLN A 19 8.61 45.81 -5.50
CA GLN A 19 8.86 44.71 -6.44
C GLN A 19 9.93 43.77 -5.85
N TYR A 20 9.54 42.53 -5.52
CA TYR A 20 10.51 41.48 -5.19
C TYR A 20 11.09 40.85 -6.46
N SER A 21 12.35 41.15 -6.75
CA SER A 21 13.13 40.57 -7.84
C SER A 21 14.08 39.50 -7.29
N PHE A 22 13.71 38.22 -7.37
CA PHE A 22 14.65 37.13 -7.15
C PHE A 22 15.42 36.83 -8.45
N ARG A 23 16.74 37.06 -8.43
CA ARG A 23 17.67 36.52 -9.43
C ARG A 23 18.36 35.28 -8.88
N THR A 24 18.56 34.29 -9.73
CA THR A 24 19.33 33.08 -9.45
C THR A 24 20.81 33.39 -9.22
N SER A 25 21.38 32.82 -8.17
CA SER A 25 22.81 32.88 -7.89
C SER A 25 23.56 31.79 -8.68
N VAL A 26 24.56 32.18 -9.46
CA VAL A 26 25.54 31.28 -10.06
C VAL A 26 26.85 31.44 -9.29
N SER A 27 27.38 30.35 -8.73
CA SER A 27 28.65 30.35 -8.02
C SER A 27 29.82 30.17 -8.98
N SER A 28 30.68 31.19 -9.10
CA SER A 28 31.98 31.11 -9.75
C SER A 28 33.08 30.88 -8.70
N ALA A 29 34.15 30.18 -9.06
CA ALA A 29 35.31 29.97 -8.20
C ALA A 29 36.57 30.69 -8.73
N ALA A 30 37.33 31.34 -7.84
CA ALA A 30 38.75 31.71 -7.98
C ALA A 30 39.21 32.54 -6.75
N ASP A 31 40.02 31.97 -5.85
CA ASP A 31 41.45 32.35 -5.69
C ASP A 31 42.09 32.02 -4.30
N ILE A 32 42.99 31.01 -4.33
CA ILE A 32 44.32 30.91 -3.70
C ILE A 32 44.55 31.38 -2.23
N THR A 33 44.85 30.45 -1.29
CA THR A 33 46.20 30.31 -0.64
C THR A 33 46.37 29.14 0.36
N ALA A 34 47.32 28.24 0.03
CA ALA A 34 48.30 27.52 0.88
C ALA A 34 47.91 26.53 2.04
N GLY A 35 48.37 25.28 1.89
CA GLY A 35 48.72 24.30 2.96
C GLY A 35 47.59 23.37 3.46
N ASP A 36 47.75 22.05 3.61
CA ASP A 36 48.85 21.12 3.26
C ASP A 36 48.27 19.72 2.89
N GLU A 37 49.14 18.75 2.56
CA GLU A 37 48.85 17.53 1.78
C GLU A 37 48.02 16.40 2.48
N VAL A 38 47.05 15.84 1.76
CA VAL A 38 46.53 14.45 1.92
C VAL A 38 46.16 13.90 0.52
N GLU A 39 46.34 12.59 0.28
CA GLU A 39 46.10 11.95 -1.03
C GLU A 39 44.63 12.03 -1.52
N GLU A 40 44.42 12.53 -2.74
CA GLU A 40 43.12 12.52 -3.42
C GLU A 40 42.96 11.25 -4.28
N ALA A 41 41.97 10.42 -3.98
CA ALA A 41 41.64 9.23 -4.77
C ALA A 41 40.93 9.61 -6.08
N SER A 42 41.23 8.87 -7.17
CA SER A 42 40.73 9.17 -8.52
C SER A 42 39.20 9.27 -8.61
N PRO A 43 38.66 10.22 -9.41
CA PRO A 43 37.21 10.34 -9.62
C PRO A 43 36.63 9.08 -10.29
N PRO A 44 35.37 8.69 -9.97
CA PRO A 44 34.74 7.50 -10.52
C PRO A 44 34.48 7.63 -12.04
N PRO A 45 34.43 6.50 -12.77
CA PRO A 45 34.21 6.50 -14.21
C PRO A 45 32.79 6.97 -14.57
N VAL A 46 32.66 7.58 -15.76
CA VAL A 46 31.37 8.03 -16.30
C VAL A 46 30.45 6.83 -16.53
N GLU A 47 29.28 6.84 -15.89
CA GLU A 47 28.27 5.79 -16.02
C GLU A 47 27.75 5.68 -17.47
N ASP A 48 27.61 4.45 -17.96
CA ASP A 48 26.98 4.18 -19.25
C ASP A 48 25.47 4.40 -19.16
N ARG A 49 24.99 5.51 -19.74
CA ARG A 49 23.59 5.95 -19.68
C ARG A 49 22.96 6.00 -21.07
N VAL A 50 21.82 5.33 -21.24
CA VAL A 50 21.05 5.25 -22.50
C VAL A 50 19.83 6.15 -22.41
N PHE A 51 19.83 7.23 -23.19
CA PHE A 51 18.71 8.17 -23.24
C PHE A 51 17.63 7.65 -24.20
N VAL A 52 16.36 7.78 -23.81
CA VAL A 52 15.21 7.34 -24.63
C VAL A 52 14.26 8.52 -24.79
N ALA A 53 14.20 9.09 -26.00
CA ALA A 53 13.32 10.21 -26.32
C ALA A 53 11.88 9.73 -26.52
N VAL A 54 10.97 10.16 -25.65
CA VAL A 54 9.56 9.73 -25.64
C VAL A 54 8.58 10.89 -25.90
N PRO A 55 7.47 10.63 -26.64
CA PRO A 55 6.34 11.54 -26.71
C PRO A 55 5.57 11.53 -25.38
N GLU A 56 4.82 12.62 -25.14
CA GLU A 56 3.90 12.78 -24.01
C GLU A 56 2.85 11.65 -23.95
N GLU A 57 2.38 11.20 -25.12
CA GLU A 57 1.37 10.17 -25.25
C GLU A 57 1.99 8.76 -25.12
N VAL A 58 1.82 8.13 -23.95
CA VAL A 58 2.50 6.86 -23.59
C VAL A 58 2.31 5.77 -24.64
N ARG A 59 1.12 5.71 -25.24
CA ARG A 59 0.75 4.76 -26.31
C ARG A 59 1.71 4.79 -27.51
N HIS A 60 2.35 5.92 -27.78
CA HIS A 60 3.23 6.10 -28.95
C HIS A 60 4.70 5.83 -28.61
N GLY A 61 5.17 6.19 -27.40
CA GLY A 61 6.54 5.89 -26.96
C GLY A 61 6.78 4.46 -26.47
N LYS A 62 5.73 3.74 -26.04
CA LYS A 62 5.81 2.41 -25.42
C LYS A 62 6.70 1.41 -26.16
N SER A 63 6.61 1.38 -27.49
CA SER A 63 7.41 0.46 -28.31
C SER A 63 8.86 0.88 -28.54
N THR A 64 9.17 2.17 -28.38
CA THR A 64 10.54 2.72 -28.41
C THR A 64 11.27 2.34 -27.13
N LEU A 65 10.61 2.49 -25.97
CA LEU A 65 11.16 2.14 -24.67
C LEU A 65 11.35 0.63 -24.50
N LEU A 66 10.39 -0.20 -24.93
CA LEU A 66 10.56 -1.66 -24.89
C LEU A 66 11.75 -2.12 -25.74
N TRP A 67 11.96 -1.55 -26.93
CA TRP A 67 13.13 -1.86 -27.74
C TRP A 67 14.43 -1.48 -27.02
N ALA A 68 14.52 -0.30 -26.41
CA ALA A 68 15.69 0.12 -25.65
C ALA A 68 15.98 -0.82 -24.47
N LEU A 69 14.95 -1.16 -23.68
CA LEU A 69 15.03 -2.10 -22.55
C LEU A 69 15.49 -3.50 -22.97
N GLU A 70 15.13 -3.96 -24.17
CA GLU A 70 15.40 -5.34 -24.61
C GLU A 70 16.72 -5.46 -25.40
N ASN A 71 17.25 -4.36 -25.96
CA ASN A 71 18.43 -4.36 -26.84
C ASN A 71 19.64 -3.60 -26.28
N LEU A 72 19.47 -2.71 -25.29
CA LEU A 72 20.54 -1.80 -24.82
C LEU A 72 20.70 -1.72 -23.28
N ALA A 73 19.81 -2.32 -22.49
CA ALA A 73 19.85 -2.27 -21.03
C ALA A 73 20.47 -3.51 -20.35
N ASN A 74 21.03 -4.44 -21.14
CA ASN A 74 21.55 -5.72 -20.64
C ASN A 74 22.95 -5.59 -20.00
N ASP A 75 23.67 -4.50 -20.26
CA ASP A 75 25.06 -4.30 -19.84
C ASP A 75 25.20 -3.50 -18.51
N GLY A 76 24.13 -3.43 -17.71
CA GLY A 76 24.07 -2.62 -16.48
C GLY A 76 23.83 -1.12 -16.70
N ALA A 77 23.76 -0.67 -17.95
CA ALA A 77 23.54 0.73 -18.34
C ALA A 77 22.20 1.29 -17.83
N GLY A 78 22.23 2.49 -17.25
CA GLY A 78 21.03 3.19 -16.76
C GLY A 78 20.20 3.80 -17.89
N ILE A 79 18.87 3.79 -17.77
CA ILE A 79 17.98 4.45 -18.74
C ILE A 79 17.59 5.85 -18.26
N VAL A 80 17.64 6.83 -19.16
CA VAL A 80 17.09 8.18 -18.92
C VAL A 80 15.92 8.43 -19.85
N ILE A 81 14.71 8.59 -19.31
CA ILE A 81 13.51 8.95 -20.07
C ILE A 81 13.58 10.44 -20.39
N ALA A 82 13.87 10.77 -21.64
CA ALA A 82 14.02 12.15 -22.12
C ALA A 82 12.73 12.64 -22.79
N HIS A 83 12.23 13.80 -22.36
CA HIS A 83 11.05 14.42 -22.94
C HIS A 83 11.26 15.92 -23.17
N VAL A 84 10.77 16.43 -24.31
CA VAL A 84 10.73 17.87 -24.59
C VAL A 84 9.29 18.34 -24.50
N HIS A 85 8.99 19.11 -23.46
CA HIS A 85 7.68 19.72 -23.26
C HIS A 85 7.60 21.00 -24.10
N CYS A 86 6.54 21.13 -24.92
CA CYS A 86 6.28 22.33 -25.73
C CYS A 86 5.21 23.19 -25.05
N PRO A 87 5.55 24.39 -24.51
CA PRO A 87 4.59 25.20 -23.77
C PRO A 87 3.37 25.62 -24.60
N ALA A 88 2.19 25.56 -23.97
CA ALA A 88 0.94 25.92 -24.65
C ALA A 88 0.93 27.38 -25.14
N GLN A 89 0.79 27.58 -26.46
CA GLN A 89 0.64 28.90 -27.10
C GLN A 89 -0.82 29.36 -27.19
N MET A 90 -1.78 28.42 -27.11
CA MET A 90 -3.23 28.67 -27.12
C MET A 90 -3.85 28.12 -25.84
N ILE A 91 -4.62 28.95 -25.14
CA ILE A 91 -5.18 28.68 -23.81
C ILE A 91 -6.71 28.67 -23.88
N PRO A 92 -7.40 27.68 -23.27
CA PRO A 92 -8.86 27.67 -23.23
C PRO A 92 -9.43 28.74 -22.30
N MET A 93 -10.40 29.51 -22.79
CA MET A 93 -11.14 30.53 -22.04
C MET A 93 -12.58 30.61 -22.55
N MET A 94 -13.57 30.41 -21.66
CA MET A 94 -15.01 30.49 -21.98
C MET A 94 -15.43 29.76 -23.28
N GLY A 95 -14.94 28.53 -23.47
CA GLY A 95 -15.23 27.71 -24.65
C GLY A 95 -14.37 28.00 -25.90
N ALA A 96 -13.68 29.14 -25.96
CA ALA A 96 -12.75 29.48 -27.05
C ALA A 96 -11.30 29.12 -26.70
N LYS A 97 -10.44 28.97 -27.73
CA LYS A 97 -8.97 28.91 -27.55
C LYS A 97 -8.37 30.27 -27.93
N VAL A 98 -7.69 30.89 -26.99
CA VAL A 98 -7.16 32.27 -27.08
C VAL A 98 -5.63 32.24 -27.03
N HIS A 99 -4.95 33.07 -27.83
CA HIS A 99 -3.48 33.09 -27.86
C HIS A 99 -2.90 33.64 -26.55
N TYR A 100 -1.77 33.10 -26.08
CA TYR A 100 -1.22 33.42 -24.75
C TYR A 100 -0.95 34.92 -24.54
N THR A 101 -0.68 35.68 -25.61
CA THR A 101 -0.42 37.13 -25.55
C THR A 101 -1.63 37.99 -25.19
N THR A 102 -2.86 37.48 -25.35
CA THR A 102 -4.10 38.17 -24.95
C THR A 102 -4.73 37.60 -23.69
N VAL A 103 -4.01 36.73 -22.97
CA VAL A 103 -4.43 36.14 -21.69
C VAL A 103 -3.55 36.70 -20.56
N ASN A 104 -4.14 36.91 -19.37
CA ASN A 104 -3.42 37.38 -18.19
C ASN A 104 -2.19 36.48 -17.90
N PRO A 105 -0.95 37.04 -17.79
CA PRO A 105 0.28 36.27 -17.60
C PRO A 105 0.26 35.29 -16.43
N GLN A 106 -0.46 35.59 -15.34
CA GLN A 106 -0.62 34.66 -14.22
C GLN A 106 -1.39 33.41 -14.66
N ARG A 107 -2.52 33.59 -15.36
CA ARG A 107 -3.33 32.48 -15.90
C ARG A 107 -2.59 31.71 -17.01
N VAL A 108 -1.71 32.37 -17.77
CA VAL A 108 -0.78 31.72 -18.71
C VAL A 108 0.18 30.80 -17.96
N ASN A 109 0.81 31.29 -16.88
CA ASN A 109 1.75 30.53 -16.06
C ASN A 109 1.06 29.34 -15.37
N ASP A 110 -0.09 29.55 -14.76
CA ASP A 110 -0.83 28.51 -14.04
C ASP A 110 -1.36 27.42 -15.00
N HIS A 111 -1.80 27.78 -16.20
CA HIS A 111 -2.15 26.80 -17.24
C HIS A 111 -0.93 26.02 -17.74
N ARG A 112 0.21 26.67 -17.98
CA ARG A 112 1.46 26.01 -18.40
C ARG A 112 2.01 25.07 -17.31
N LYS A 113 1.97 25.47 -16.04
CA LYS A 113 2.28 24.59 -14.90
C LYS A 113 1.39 23.36 -14.86
N LYS A 114 0.08 23.52 -15.06
CA LYS A 114 -0.87 22.40 -15.13
C LYS A 114 -0.54 21.45 -16.28
N MET A 115 -0.33 21.97 -17.50
CA MET A 115 0.07 21.17 -18.66
C MET A 115 1.39 20.40 -18.42
N ARG A 116 2.35 21.00 -17.72
CA ARG A 116 3.62 20.34 -17.37
C ARG A 116 3.41 19.22 -16.35
N ALA A 117 2.57 19.43 -15.33
CA ALA A 117 2.23 18.41 -14.35
C ALA A 117 1.48 17.21 -14.98
N GLU A 118 0.56 17.47 -15.91
CA GLU A 118 -0.13 16.43 -16.68
C GLU A 118 0.82 15.63 -17.59
N ALA A 119 1.83 16.28 -18.17
CA ALA A 119 2.90 15.60 -18.93
C ALA A 119 3.83 14.77 -18.01
N GLU A 120 4.18 15.30 -16.84
CA GLU A 120 4.97 14.64 -15.80
C GLU A 120 4.30 13.35 -15.29
N GLU A 121 2.99 13.39 -15.01
CA GLU A 121 2.20 12.23 -14.57
C GLU A 121 2.15 11.12 -15.64
N LYS A 122 1.99 11.49 -16.92
CA LYS A 122 2.07 10.54 -18.05
C LYS A 122 3.45 9.89 -18.16
N LEU A 123 4.52 10.66 -17.96
CA LEU A 123 5.89 10.15 -18.05
C LEU A 123 6.20 9.10 -16.97
N ASP A 124 5.54 9.15 -15.81
CA ASP A 124 5.70 8.15 -14.76
C ASP A 124 5.18 6.76 -15.16
N GLU A 125 4.33 6.62 -16.19
CA GLU A 125 3.98 5.29 -16.75
C GLU A 125 5.20 4.62 -17.41
N TYR A 126 6.06 5.40 -18.07
CA TYR A 126 7.33 4.88 -18.62
C TYR A 126 8.29 4.44 -17.51
N VAL A 127 8.42 5.23 -16.43
CA VAL A 127 9.24 4.86 -15.26
C VAL A 127 8.73 3.57 -14.61
N LYS A 128 7.40 3.43 -14.44
CA LYS A 128 6.74 2.20 -13.98
C LYS A 128 6.99 1.01 -14.92
N MET A 129 7.26 1.21 -16.22
CA MET A 129 7.68 0.14 -17.12
C MET A 129 9.14 -0.30 -16.90
N CYS A 130 10.07 0.63 -16.69
CA CYS A 130 11.47 0.30 -16.41
C CYS A 130 11.64 -0.45 -15.08
N ILE A 131 10.93 -0.01 -14.02
CA ILE A 131 10.93 -0.66 -12.70
C ILE A 131 10.46 -2.12 -12.81
N ARG A 132 9.40 -2.41 -13.58
CA ARG A 132 8.92 -3.78 -13.83
C ARG A 132 9.95 -4.68 -14.54
N LYS A 133 10.88 -4.10 -15.29
CA LYS A 133 12.01 -4.78 -15.96
C LYS A 133 13.30 -4.79 -15.12
N LYS A 134 13.28 -4.25 -13.90
CA LYS A 134 14.43 -4.10 -12.97
C LYS A 134 15.59 -3.24 -13.49
N VAL A 135 15.30 -2.27 -14.37
CA VAL A 135 16.32 -1.35 -14.93
C VAL A 135 16.25 -0.01 -14.20
N SER A 136 17.42 0.54 -13.82
CA SER A 136 17.52 1.88 -13.21
C SER A 136 17.04 2.95 -14.20
N CYS A 137 16.22 3.89 -13.72
CA CYS A 137 15.46 4.79 -14.59
C CYS A 137 15.37 6.21 -14.01
N GLU A 138 15.95 7.17 -14.73
CA GLU A 138 15.79 8.61 -14.46
C GLU A 138 14.76 9.24 -15.42
N LYS A 139 14.28 10.44 -15.10
CA LYS A 139 13.38 11.25 -15.94
C LYS A 139 13.97 12.64 -16.14
N LEU A 140 14.06 13.08 -17.40
CA LEU A 140 14.63 14.37 -17.80
C LEU A 140 13.64 15.10 -18.72
N ILE A 141 13.15 16.25 -18.27
CA ILE A 141 12.19 17.09 -18.99
C ILE A 141 12.86 18.43 -19.31
N ILE A 142 12.90 18.81 -20.59
CA ILE A 142 13.36 20.14 -21.06
C ILE A 142 12.19 20.86 -21.72
N GLU A 143 12.12 22.19 -21.58
CA GLU A 143 11.12 23.02 -22.27
C GLU A 143 11.70 23.64 -23.53
N ASN A 144 11.10 23.38 -24.69
CA ASN A 144 11.51 24.01 -25.96
C ASN A 144 10.31 24.13 -26.92
N GLU A 145 10.27 25.18 -27.73
CA GLU A 145 9.19 25.40 -28.71
C GLU A 145 9.23 24.43 -29.91
N ASP A 146 10.39 23.79 -30.17
CA ASP A 146 10.57 22.79 -31.22
C ASP A 146 11.25 21.54 -30.63
N VAL A 147 10.56 20.40 -30.67
CA VAL A 147 11.04 19.11 -30.13
C VAL A 147 12.40 18.70 -30.69
N ALA A 148 12.72 19.02 -31.94
CA ALA A 148 14.01 18.69 -32.52
C ALA A 148 15.12 19.62 -31.99
N LYS A 149 14.82 20.91 -31.76
CA LYS A 149 15.77 21.82 -31.09
C LYS A 149 16.02 21.42 -29.65
N GLY A 150 14.96 21.13 -28.90
CA GLY A 150 15.08 20.66 -27.52
C GLY A 150 15.90 19.38 -27.40
N LEU A 151 15.77 18.44 -28.35
CA LEU A 151 16.61 17.23 -28.38
C LEU A 151 18.06 17.51 -28.82
N GLN A 152 18.33 18.46 -29.74
CA GLN A 152 19.70 18.91 -30.06
C GLN A 152 20.38 19.54 -28.84
N GLU A 153 19.65 20.40 -28.12
CA GLU A 153 20.07 21.07 -26.90
C GLU A 153 20.34 20.04 -25.78
N LEU A 154 19.43 19.09 -25.57
CA LEU A 154 19.57 18.02 -24.58
C LEU A 154 20.79 17.12 -24.87
N ILE A 155 21.05 16.78 -26.14
CA ILE A 155 22.27 16.06 -26.56
C ILE A 155 23.53 16.87 -26.27
N SER A 156 23.50 18.19 -26.49
CA SER A 156 24.68 19.06 -26.40
C SER A 156 25.01 19.46 -24.96
N LEU A 157 24.00 19.76 -24.13
CA LEU A 157 24.17 20.17 -22.72
C LEU A 157 24.50 18.99 -21.80
N HIS A 158 23.90 17.81 -22.05
CA HIS A 158 24.13 16.61 -21.23
C HIS A 158 25.11 15.61 -21.87
N GLY A 159 25.79 15.99 -22.97
CA GLY A 159 26.86 15.19 -23.58
C GLY A 159 26.44 13.80 -24.06
N ILE A 160 25.20 13.63 -24.55
CA ILE A 160 24.63 12.31 -24.82
C ILE A 160 25.42 11.55 -25.88
N THR A 161 25.98 10.41 -25.47
CA THR A 161 26.64 9.44 -26.35
C THR A 161 25.67 8.43 -26.96
N ARG A 162 24.56 8.09 -26.27
CA ARG A 162 23.61 7.02 -26.62
C ARG A 162 22.15 7.50 -26.55
N LEU A 163 21.45 7.56 -27.68
CA LEU A 163 20.05 8.02 -27.78
C LEU A 163 19.15 7.07 -28.59
N VAL A 164 17.99 6.69 -28.06
CA VAL A 164 16.94 5.95 -28.78
C VAL A 164 15.74 6.86 -29.04
N MET A 165 15.20 6.86 -30.26
CA MET A 165 14.00 7.64 -30.60
C MET A 165 13.09 7.00 -31.66
N GLY A 166 11.92 7.60 -31.91
CA GLY A 166 10.95 7.14 -32.91
C GLY A 166 11.28 7.58 -34.35
N ALA A 167 11.30 6.62 -35.28
CA ALA A 167 11.58 6.83 -36.71
C ALA A 167 10.42 7.44 -37.53
N ALA A 168 9.18 7.29 -37.02
CA ALA A 168 7.94 7.67 -37.69
C ALA A 168 7.17 8.71 -36.88
N ALA A 169 6.39 9.56 -37.57
CA ALA A 169 5.29 10.27 -36.95
C ALA A 169 4.01 9.43 -37.07
N ASP A 170 3.13 9.48 -36.07
CA ASP A 170 1.99 8.58 -35.86
C ASP A 170 1.15 8.31 -37.11
N LYS A 171 0.93 9.37 -37.92
CA LYS A 171 0.10 9.34 -39.14
C LYS A 171 0.73 8.64 -40.36
N HIS A 172 2.01 8.23 -40.29
CA HIS A 172 2.77 7.70 -41.44
C HIS A 172 3.33 6.28 -41.26
N HIS A 173 2.88 5.59 -40.21
CA HIS A 173 3.32 4.24 -39.82
C HIS A 173 2.99 3.16 -40.88
N SER A 174 3.98 2.30 -41.21
CA SER A 174 3.74 1.04 -41.94
C SER A 174 4.72 -0.05 -41.51
N LYS A 175 4.26 -1.32 -41.42
CA LYS A 175 5.08 -2.50 -41.09
C LYS A 175 6.18 -2.80 -42.13
N LYS A 176 6.20 -2.15 -43.29
CA LYS A 176 7.22 -2.31 -44.35
C LYS A 176 8.14 -1.09 -44.52
N MET A 177 8.19 -0.20 -43.53
CA MET A 177 8.99 1.03 -43.56
C MET A 177 10.49 0.73 -43.45
N LYS A 178 11.30 1.19 -44.42
CA LYS A 178 12.77 1.03 -44.47
C LYS A 178 13.55 2.35 -44.42
N SER A 179 12.86 3.47 -44.23
CA SER A 179 13.43 4.82 -44.23
C SER A 179 12.70 5.71 -43.24
N LEU A 180 13.38 6.74 -42.73
CA LEU A 180 12.85 7.71 -41.76
C LEU A 180 11.68 8.53 -42.35
N LYS A 181 10.70 8.86 -41.51
CA LYS A 181 9.54 9.70 -41.89
C LYS A 181 9.15 10.77 -40.86
N SER A 182 9.65 10.70 -39.63
CA SER A 182 9.48 11.79 -38.66
C SER A 182 10.37 12.98 -39.07
N LYS A 183 9.79 14.19 -39.18
CA LYS A 183 10.54 15.43 -39.44
C LYS A 183 11.59 15.68 -38.34
N THR A 184 11.26 15.38 -37.10
CA THR A 184 12.16 15.46 -35.93
C THR A 184 13.33 14.49 -36.09
N ALA A 185 13.07 13.25 -36.49
CA ALA A 185 14.10 12.22 -36.65
C ALA A 185 15.04 12.51 -37.84
N LEU A 186 14.48 12.95 -38.97
CA LEU A 186 15.27 13.39 -40.13
C LEU A 186 16.18 14.57 -39.74
N ARG A 187 15.64 15.60 -39.07
CA ARG A 187 16.45 16.74 -38.63
C ARG A 187 17.56 16.29 -37.66
N LEU A 188 17.27 15.46 -36.67
CA LEU A 188 18.27 14.98 -35.69
C LEU A 188 19.35 14.09 -36.33
N MET A 189 19.01 13.30 -37.36
CA MET A 189 20.00 12.55 -38.13
C MET A 189 21.09 13.48 -38.69
N ASP A 190 20.68 14.58 -39.32
CA ASP A 190 21.57 15.52 -40.00
C ASP A 190 22.29 16.49 -39.04
N THR A 191 21.71 16.80 -37.87
CA THR A 191 22.12 17.96 -37.04
C THR A 191 22.63 17.65 -35.64
N ALA A 192 22.38 16.47 -35.06
CA ALA A 192 22.86 16.17 -33.71
C ALA A 192 24.38 15.96 -33.68
N ALA A 193 25.03 16.24 -32.55
CA ALA A 193 26.49 16.13 -32.39
C ALA A 193 27.07 14.79 -32.90
N SER A 194 28.23 14.82 -33.56
CA SER A 194 28.87 13.64 -34.18
C SER A 194 29.35 12.57 -33.19
N SER A 195 29.42 12.90 -31.91
CA SER A 195 29.66 11.99 -30.78
C SER A 195 28.43 11.18 -30.35
N CYS A 196 27.23 11.55 -30.79
CA CYS A 196 25.97 10.93 -30.36
C CYS A 196 25.53 9.81 -31.32
N LYS A 197 25.54 8.56 -30.83
CA LYS A 197 24.97 7.40 -31.53
C LYS A 197 23.45 7.35 -31.31
N ILE A 198 22.69 7.32 -32.41
CA ILE A 198 21.22 7.42 -32.39
C ILE A 198 20.58 6.18 -33.03
N TRP A 199 19.73 5.48 -32.28
CA TRP A 199 18.90 4.36 -32.79
C TRP A 199 17.48 4.83 -33.08
N PHE A 200 17.03 4.66 -34.33
CA PHE A 200 15.69 5.05 -34.77
C PHE A 200 14.78 3.83 -34.89
N THR A 201 13.73 3.77 -34.07
CA THR A 201 12.86 2.59 -33.94
C THR A 201 11.42 2.83 -34.39
N CYS A 202 10.69 1.76 -34.71
CA CYS A 202 9.27 1.79 -35.00
C CYS A 202 8.61 0.45 -34.61
N LYS A 203 7.59 0.49 -33.74
CA LYS A 203 6.89 -0.71 -33.22
C LYS A 203 7.82 -1.86 -32.80
N GLY A 204 8.82 -1.54 -31.98
CA GLY A 204 9.76 -2.54 -31.44
C GLY A 204 10.81 -3.06 -32.44
N HIS A 205 10.94 -2.43 -33.62
CA HIS A 205 11.94 -2.79 -34.62
C HIS A 205 12.88 -1.61 -34.88
N LEU A 206 14.17 -1.88 -35.04
CA LEU A 206 15.16 -0.90 -35.51
C LEU A 206 14.95 -0.61 -37.00
N ILE A 207 14.91 0.67 -37.38
CA ILE A 207 14.78 1.11 -38.77
C ILE A 207 16.13 1.51 -39.35
N CYS A 208 16.92 2.27 -38.58
CA CYS A 208 18.29 2.63 -38.89
C CYS A 208 19.02 3.11 -37.63
N THR A 209 20.35 3.08 -37.66
CA THR A 209 21.23 3.66 -36.64
C THR A 209 22.07 4.75 -37.29
N ARG A 210 22.26 5.87 -36.60
CA ARG A 210 23.31 6.83 -36.91
C ARG A 210 24.48 6.56 -35.96
N GLU A 211 25.60 6.14 -36.52
CA GLU A 211 26.84 5.88 -35.77
C GLU A 211 27.50 7.18 -35.29
N ALA A 212 28.33 7.07 -34.26
CA ALA A 212 29.17 8.18 -33.78
C ALA A 212 30.54 8.12 -34.48
N ASN A 213 31.03 9.27 -34.94
CA ASN A 213 32.31 9.36 -35.67
C ASN A 213 33.49 9.46 -34.70
N THR A 214 33.88 8.36 -34.08
CA THR A 214 35.02 8.29 -33.16
C THR A 214 36.37 8.22 -33.90
N THR A 215 36.86 9.38 -34.36
CA THR A 215 38.25 9.56 -34.82
C THR A 215 38.83 10.89 -34.33
N VAL A 216 40.08 10.85 -33.86
CA VAL A 216 40.91 11.96 -33.32
C VAL A 216 40.65 12.30 -31.83
N PRO A 217 41.68 12.20 -30.94
CA PRO A 217 41.61 12.60 -29.53
C PRO A 217 42.00 14.08 -29.27
N ALA A 218 41.91 14.52 -28.02
CA ALA A 218 41.86 15.93 -27.60
C ALA A 218 43.18 16.73 -27.64
N ILE A 219 43.06 18.04 -27.90
CA ILE A 219 44.00 19.12 -27.52
C ILE A 219 43.17 20.33 -27.02
N SER A 220 43.81 21.20 -26.22
CA SER A 220 43.21 22.26 -25.39
C SER A 220 42.98 23.63 -26.06
N ALA A 221 42.41 24.55 -25.28
CA ALA A 221 42.45 26.02 -25.34
C ALA A 221 41.26 26.81 -25.95
N SER A 222 40.96 27.92 -25.27
CA SER A 222 40.01 29.01 -25.59
C SER A 222 40.79 30.29 -25.95
N PRO A 223 40.15 31.44 -26.27
CA PRO A 223 39.04 31.65 -27.21
C PRO A 223 39.36 32.80 -28.22
N ALA A 224 38.70 32.83 -29.39
CA ALA A 224 38.71 34.02 -30.27
C ALA A 224 37.46 34.17 -31.16
N PHE A 225 36.93 35.39 -31.20
CA PHE A 225 36.05 35.94 -32.24
C PHE A 225 36.88 36.86 -33.16
N PRO A 226 36.32 37.40 -34.27
CA PRO A 226 35.47 36.80 -35.30
C PRO A 226 36.08 37.01 -36.70
N ASN A 227 35.43 36.53 -37.77
CA ASN A 227 35.06 37.39 -38.92
C ASN A 227 34.21 36.65 -39.96
N ALA A 228 33.70 37.39 -40.96
CA ALA A 228 32.62 36.96 -41.84
C ALA A 228 33.01 36.85 -43.33
N SER A 229 32.06 36.30 -44.09
CA SER A 229 31.77 36.55 -45.51
C SER A 229 32.43 35.69 -46.61
N ASN A 230 31.62 35.50 -47.65
CA ASN A 230 31.94 35.20 -49.05
C ASN A 230 32.35 33.78 -49.49
N SER A 231 31.35 33.04 -50.00
CA SER A 231 31.19 32.69 -51.43
C SER A 231 32.42 32.82 -52.36
N SER A 232 32.72 31.92 -53.31
CA SER A 232 31.94 30.81 -53.93
C SER A 232 32.73 30.15 -55.09
N VAL A 233 32.12 29.17 -55.82
CA VAL A 233 32.51 28.68 -57.18
C VAL A 233 33.79 27.77 -57.20
N THR A 234 34.00 26.71 -58.00
CA THR A 234 33.33 25.98 -59.12
C THR A 234 33.53 24.44 -58.90
N SER A 235 32.57 23.52 -59.16
CA SER A 235 32.17 22.87 -60.43
C SER A 235 33.16 21.89 -61.13
N VAL A 236 32.83 20.58 -61.09
CA VAL A 236 32.84 19.61 -62.22
C VAL A 236 31.71 18.61 -61.88
N VAL A 237 30.55 18.52 -62.58
CA VAL A 237 30.29 17.91 -63.91
C VAL A 237 30.71 16.43 -63.91
N SER A 238 29.86 15.42 -64.12
CA SER A 238 28.54 15.32 -64.80
C SER A 238 27.62 14.27 -64.09
N HIS A 239 26.46 13.77 -64.57
CA HIS A 239 25.87 13.75 -65.91
C HIS A 239 24.31 13.56 -65.93
N LEU A 240 23.81 13.09 -67.08
CA LEU A 240 22.44 12.81 -67.55
C LEU A 240 21.80 11.54 -66.92
N ARG A 241 20.48 11.30 -66.92
CA ARG A 241 19.42 11.67 -67.90
C ARG A 241 18.09 12.11 -67.27
N SER A 242 17.28 12.78 -68.10
CA SER A 242 15.98 13.39 -67.79
C SER A 242 14.77 12.57 -68.30
N VAL A 243 13.60 12.84 -67.71
CA VAL A 243 12.30 12.91 -68.42
C VAL A 243 11.55 14.12 -67.87
N THR A 244 10.91 14.89 -68.75
CA THR A 244 10.08 16.05 -68.42
C THR A 244 8.70 15.86 -69.03
N ILE A 245 7.63 16.17 -68.29
CA ILE A 245 6.36 16.62 -68.86
C ILE A 245 5.93 17.88 -68.08
N SER A 246 5.44 18.86 -68.81
CA SER A 246 5.16 20.23 -68.38
C SER A 246 3.65 20.51 -68.27
N HIS A 247 3.34 21.78 -67.96
CA HIS A 247 2.03 22.47 -68.03
C HIS A 247 1.21 22.57 -66.73
N SER A 248 0.62 23.73 -66.39
CA SER A 248 0.98 25.15 -66.60
C SER A 248 -0.09 26.04 -65.94
N HIS A 249 0.32 27.21 -65.42
CA HIS A 249 -0.30 28.56 -65.53
C HIS A 249 -1.84 28.76 -65.61
N SER A 250 -2.42 29.89 -65.19
CA SER A 250 -2.12 30.94 -64.19
C SER A 250 -3.28 31.96 -64.24
N GLU A 251 -3.46 32.79 -63.19
CA GLU A 251 -4.18 34.10 -63.28
C GLU A 251 -5.68 34.04 -63.70
N SER A 252 -6.46 35.13 -63.70
CA SER A 252 -6.53 36.29 -62.78
C SER A 252 -7.95 36.92 -62.81
N GLU A 253 -8.25 37.67 -61.74
CA GLU A 253 -9.18 38.82 -61.57
C GLU A 253 -10.47 39.07 -62.42
N ALA A 254 -11.44 39.71 -61.71
CA ALA A 254 -12.48 40.63 -62.21
C ALA A 254 -13.70 40.08 -63.01
N SER A 255 -14.86 40.77 -63.08
CA SER A 255 -15.56 41.63 -62.08
C SER A 255 -17.00 41.98 -62.55
N SER A 256 -17.95 42.17 -61.63
CA SER A 256 -19.29 42.78 -61.86
C SER A 256 -20.26 41.95 -62.76
N SER A 257 -21.59 42.11 -62.78
CA SER A 257 -22.62 42.75 -61.93
C SER A 257 -23.97 42.00 -62.21
N ASN A 258 -25.16 42.27 -61.63
CA ASN A 258 -25.69 43.42 -60.88
C ASN A 258 -26.93 42.99 -60.05
N GLY A 259 -27.28 43.69 -58.96
CA GLY A 259 -28.54 43.44 -58.22
C GLY A 259 -28.58 43.96 -56.76
N SER A 260 -29.54 44.83 -56.43
CA SER A 260 -29.69 45.55 -55.14
C SER A 260 -30.92 46.50 -55.18
N PRO A 261 -31.35 47.18 -54.09
CA PRO A 261 -31.17 46.97 -52.63
C PRO A 261 -32.47 47.23 -51.77
N ARG A 262 -32.31 47.37 -50.43
CA ARG A 262 -32.97 48.35 -49.48
C ARG A 262 -34.04 47.93 -48.41
N HIS A 263 -33.95 48.67 -47.29
CA HIS A 263 -34.94 49.08 -46.25
C HIS A 263 -35.37 48.16 -45.06
N ASP A 264 -34.66 48.33 -43.93
CA ASP A 264 -35.10 48.97 -42.64
C ASP A 264 -36.22 48.44 -41.69
N LEU A 265 -36.10 48.91 -40.42
CA LEU A 265 -37.00 48.86 -39.23
C LEU A 265 -37.03 47.55 -38.41
N THR A 266 -36.95 47.41 -37.07
CA THR A 266 -36.73 48.21 -35.80
C THR A 266 -37.90 48.17 -34.79
N ARG A 267 -37.57 48.12 -33.47
CA ARG A 267 -38.43 48.31 -32.25
C ARG A 267 -39.44 47.17 -31.91
N SER A 268 -39.87 46.93 -30.65
CA SER A 268 -39.45 47.41 -29.31
C SER A 268 -39.97 46.50 -28.15
N ARG A 269 -39.26 46.48 -27.00
CA ARG A 269 -39.68 46.83 -25.60
C ARG A 269 -41.18 46.66 -25.19
N THR A 270 -41.59 46.25 -23.98
CA THR A 270 -41.11 46.59 -22.60
C THR A 270 -41.61 45.59 -21.52
N GLU A 271 -41.37 45.91 -20.23
CA GLU A 271 -41.56 45.11 -19.00
C GLU A 271 -42.98 45.21 -18.35
N VAL A 272 -43.09 44.62 -17.13
CA VAL A 272 -44.12 44.78 -16.07
C VAL A 272 -45.36 43.87 -16.19
N GLY A 273 -45.77 43.28 -15.05
CA GLY A 273 -46.98 42.48 -14.89
C GLY A 273 -47.78 42.87 -13.64
N LEU A 274 -48.94 42.23 -13.40
CA LEU A 274 -49.82 42.47 -12.25
C LEU A 274 -50.66 41.22 -11.89
N TYR A 275 -50.92 41.07 -10.59
CA TYR A 275 -51.95 40.19 -9.96
C TYR A 275 -53.34 40.88 -10.03
N PRO A 276 -54.53 40.27 -9.70
CA PRO A 276 -54.72 39.39 -8.53
C PRO A 276 -55.88 38.33 -8.48
N SER A 277 -55.84 37.54 -7.38
CA SER A 277 -56.96 37.05 -6.54
C SER A 277 -58.03 36.01 -6.97
N LEU A 278 -58.06 34.94 -6.15
CA LEU A 278 -59.19 34.33 -5.39
C LEU A 278 -60.39 33.65 -6.12
N GLU A 279 -60.97 32.53 -5.64
CA GLU A 279 -60.67 31.68 -4.45
C GLU A 279 -60.46 30.17 -4.82
N ALA A 280 -61.12 29.07 -4.39
CA ALA A 280 -62.28 28.84 -3.49
C ALA A 280 -62.26 27.48 -2.72
N ILE A 281 -62.60 27.51 -1.42
CA ILE A 281 -63.38 26.52 -0.64
C ILE A 281 -62.91 25.03 -0.54
N SER A 282 -62.32 24.73 0.63
CA SER A 282 -62.65 23.62 1.57
C SER A 282 -62.27 22.12 1.39
N THR A 283 -62.04 21.52 2.56
CA THR A 283 -61.77 20.11 2.96
C THR A 283 -63.10 19.35 3.30
N PRO A 284 -63.21 18.08 3.83
CA PRO A 284 -62.22 17.30 4.62
C PRO A 284 -62.20 15.74 4.66
N SER A 285 -61.07 15.22 5.18
CA SER A 285 -60.88 14.11 6.17
C SER A 285 -61.34 12.63 5.98
N ARG A 286 -60.34 11.73 6.16
CA ARG A 286 -60.29 10.45 6.94
C ARG A 286 -61.30 9.30 6.72
N LEU A 287 -60.79 8.06 6.63
CA LEU A 287 -60.89 7.04 7.71
C LEU A 287 -60.01 5.76 7.49
N HIS A 288 -60.10 4.81 8.43
CA HIS A 288 -59.50 3.45 8.51
C HIS A 288 -59.83 2.51 7.30
N GLU A 289 -59.32 1.28 7.13
CA GLU A 289 -58.83 0.26 8.09
C GLU A 289 -57.78 -0.75 7.52
N SER A 290 -57.41 -1.75 8.33
CA SER A 290 -56.25 -2.67 8.27
C SER A 290 -56.51 -4.07 7.65
N TYR A 291 -55.45 -4.91 7.65
CA TYR A 291 -55.40 -6.36 7.29
C TYR A 291 -55.44 -6.68 5.78
N SER A 292 -54.89 -7.80 5.27
CA SER A 292 -54.29 -8.98 5.93
C SER A 292 -53.16 -9.66 5.11
N ARG A 293 -52.55 -10.70 5.70
CA ARG A 293 -51.42 -11.51 5.16
C ARG A 293 -51.93 -12.79 4.45
N PRO A 294 -51.12 -13.42 3.58
CA PRO A 294 -51.02 -14.89 3.58
C PRO A 294 -49.57 -15.41 3.71
N THR A 295 -49.38 -16.70 4.01
CA THR A 295 -48.06 -17.28 4.31
C THR A 295 -47.85 -18.72 3.80
N SER A 296 -46.65 -18.99 3.28
CA SER A 296 -45.85 -20.23 3.34
C SER A 296 -46.36 -21.59 2.81
N ILE A 297 -45.61 -22.17 1.86
CA ILE A 297 -45.25 -23.60 1.69
C ILE A 297 -44.25 -23.71 0.50
N SER A 298 -43.19 -24.53 0.46
CA SER A 298 -42.49 -25.31 1.50
C SER A 298 -41.03 -25.71 1.06
N ARG A 299 -40.41 -26.60 1.85
CA ARG A 299 -39.13 -27.34 1.75
C ARG A 299 -39.11 -28.44 0.64
N SER A 300 -38.00 -29.06 0.20
CA SER A 300 -36.54 -29.03 0.55
C SER A 300 -35.67 -29.86 -0.43
N SER A 301 -34.33 -29.69 -0.38
CA SER A 301 -33.27 -30.69 -0.73
C SER A 301 -33.04 -31.03 -2.23
N ILE A 302 -31.83 -31.37 -2.71
CA ILE A 302 -30.45 -31.45 -2.14
C ILE A 302 -29.38 -31.33 -3.26
N ASP A 303 -28.16 -30.89 -2.90
CA ASP A 303 -26.80 -30.93 -3.52
C ASP A 303 -26.62 -31.53 -4.96
N SER A 304 -25.69 -31.07 -5.82
CA SER A 304 -24.23 -31.21 -5.61
C SER A 304 -23.36 -30.73 -6.82
N TRP A 305 -22.40 -29.84 -6.54
CA TRP A 305 -21.06 -29.67 -7.17
C TRP A 305 -20.84 -29.37 -8.68
N SER A 306 -19.76 -28.61 -8.87
CA SER A 306 -19.01 -28.07 -10.03
C SER A 306 -18.49 -29.12 -11.06
N GLU A 307 -17.88 -28.80 -12.22
CA GLU A 307 -17.10 -27.61 -12.63
C GLU A 307 -16.90 -27.49 -14.18
N PHE A 308 -16.30 -26.37 -14.65
CA PHE A 308 -15.68 -26.11 -15.98
C PHE A 308 -16.53 -26.08 -17.27
N GLY A 309 -16.20 -25.12 -18.16
CA GLY A 309 -16.60 -25.10 -19.58
C GLY A 309 -16.83 -23.69 -20.15
N ARG A 310 -15.95 -23.20 -21.04
CA ARG A 310 -16.14 -21.92 -21.77
C ARG A 310 -16.62 -22.17 -23.21
N LEU A 311 -17.36 -21.18 -23.76
CA LEU A 311 -17.33 -20.68 -25.17
C LEU A 311 -17.12 -21.74 -26.28
N GLN A 312 -17.95 -21.85 -27.32
CA GLN A 312 -18.25 -20.79 -28.28
C GLN A 312 -19.15 -21.35 -29.40
N ASN A 313 -20.32 -20.75 -29.69
CA ASN A 313 -21.16 -21.15 -30.84
C ASN A 313 -21.04 -20.14 -31.99
N SER A 314 -20.57 -20.60 -33.15
CA SER A 314 -20.70 -19.89 -34.42
C SER A 314 -20.32 -20.78 -35.61
N TRP A 315 -21.29 -21.11 -36.49
CA TRP A 315 -21.24 -20.92 -37.95
C TRP A 315 -22.17 -21.86 -38.75
N SER A 316 -22.83 -21.24 -39.74
CA SER A 316 -23.13 -21.75 -41.09
C SER A 316 -24.11 -22.91 -41.36
N ASP A 317 -25.18 -22.53 -42.07
CA ASP A 317 -25.89 -23.21 -43.18
C ASP A 317 -24.93 -23.68 -44.32
N PRO A 318 -25.35 -24.39 -45.41
CA PRO A 318 -26.69 -24.91 -45.73
C PRO A 318 -26.80 -26.31 -46.41
N SER A 319 -28.07 -26.73 -46.63
CA SER A 319 -28.59 -27.56 -47.76
C SER A 319 -28.41 -29.09 -47.80
N ARG A 320 -29.53 -29.83 -47.95
CA ARG A 320 -29.96 -30.48 -49.23
C ARG A 320 -31.36 -31.14 -49.14
N ASN A 321 -31.92 -31.51 -50.30
CA ASN A 321 -33.28 -32.07 -50.49
C ASN A 321 -33.43 -33.53 -50.00
N GLY A 322 -34.67 -33.96 -49.73
CA GLY A 322 -35.07 -35.37 -49.63
C GLY A 322 -36.51 -35.55 -49.13
N ASP A 323 -37.40 -36.10 -49.96
CA ASP A 323 -38.86 -36.20 -49.72
C ASP A 323 -39.28 -37.25 -48.68
N ALA A 324 -40.38 -36.99 -47.95
CA ALA A 324 -41.65 -37.74 -48.07
C ALA A 324 -42.73 -37.39 -47.00
N VAL A 325 -43.97 -37.12 -47.47
CA VAL A 325 -45.28 -37.66 -47.00
C VAL A 325 -45.48 -37.83 -45.46
N THR A 326 -46.49 -37.23 -44.81
CA THR A 326 -47.92 -37.64 -44.93
C THR A 326 -48.94 -36.57 -44.48
N THR A 327 -50.06 -36.49 -45.22
CA THR A 327 -51.40 -35.92 -44.97
C THR A 327 -51.79 -35.26 -43.62
N LEU A 328 -52.24 -33.99 -43.69
CA LEU A 328 -53.65 -33.52 -43.51
C LEU A 328 -53.70 -32.04 -43.96
N GLY A 329 -54.78 -31.42 -44.43
CA GLY A 329 -56.14 -31.88 -44.72
C GLY A 329 -57.07 -30.65 -44.75
N SER A 330 -57.31 -30.05 -45.92
CA SER A 330 -57.97 -28.74 -46.06
C SER A 330 -59.12 -28.77 -47.07
N ALA A 331 -60.22 -28.08 -46.76
CA ALA A 331 -61.45 -28.10 -47.54
C ALA A 331 -61.74 -26.75 -48.21
N MET A 332 -62.20 -26.80 -49.46
CA MET A 332 -62.69 -25.66 -50.25
C MET A 332 -64.17 -25.89 -50.63
N PRO A 333 -65.02 -24.85 -50.66
CA PRO A 333 -66.35 -24.93 -51.25
C PRO A 333 -66.35 -24.50 -52.73
N ASN A 334 -66.79 -25.44 -53.58
CA ASN A 334 -67.22 -25.36 -54.98
C ASN A 334 -67.19 -24.01 -55.72
N GLN A 335 -66.58 -24.03 -56.92
CA GLN A 335 -67.19 -23.45 -58.11
C GLN A 335 -68.02 -24.53 -58.82
N MET A 336 -69.11 -24.14 -59.51
CA MET A 336 -69.84 -25.01 -60.43
C MET A 336 -69.56 -24.61 -61.89
N GLN A 337 -69.68 -25.58 -62.78
CA GLN A 337 -69.23 -25.55 -64.17
C GLN A 337 -70.41 -25.66 -65.16
N GLU A 338 -70.25 -25.03 -66.33
CA GLU A 338 -70.80 -25.46 -67.62
C GLU A 338 -72.35 -25.50 -67.80
N PRO A 339 -72.90 -25.68 -69.04
CA PRO A 339 -72.22 -26.02 -70.31
C PRO A 339 -72.53 -25.17 -71.56
N ASP A 340 -71.59 -25.17 -72.49
CA ASP A 340 -71.82 -25.16 -73.94
C ASP A 340 -72.11 -26.59 -74.46
N ASP A 341 -72.98 -26.77 -75.46
CA ASP A 341 -72.66 -27.45 -76.75
C ASP A 341 -73.87 -27.78 -77.67
N GLU A 342 -73.59 -27.71 -78.98
CA GLU A 342 -74.08 -28.52 -80.13
C GLU A 342 -75.57 -28.69 -80.51
N ASN A 343 -75.86 -28.22 -81.74
CA ASN A 343 -76.60 -28.87 -82.85
C ASN A 343 -77.79 -29.84 -82.62
N PHE A 344 -78.93 -29.55 -83.29
CA PHE A 344 -79.66 -30.54 -84.13
C PHE A 344 -80.51 -29.86 -85.23
N SER A 345 -80.91 -30.62 -86.26
CA SER A 345 -81.32 -30.12 -87.59
C SER A 345 -82.85 -29.99 -87.84
N SER A 346 -83.19 -29.28 -88.92
CA SER A 346 -84.56 -29.01 -89.41
C SER A 346 -85.33 -30.23 -89.95
N PRO A 347 -86.67 -30.24 -89.86
CA PRO A 347 -87.56 -31.02 -90.73
C PRO A 347 -88.18 -30.16 -91.85
N SER A 348 -88.69 -30.81 -92.91
CA SER A 348 -89.23 -30.14 -94.11
C SER A 348 -90.64 -30.62 -94.48
N HIS A 349 -91.56 -29.66 -94.60
CA HIS A 349 -92.64 -29.54 -95.60
C HIS A 349 -93.76 -30.61 -95.77
N GLU A 350 -94.95 -30.10 -96.13
CA GLU A 350 -96.10 -30.79 -96.76
C GLU A 350 -96.91 -31.79 -95.90
N LEU A 351 -98.24 -31.89 -96.00
CA LEU A 351 -99.27 -31.06 -96.68
C LEU A 351 -100.65 -31.35 -96.06
N GLU A 352 -101.49 -30.33 -95.83
CA GLU A 352 -102.91 -30.30 -96.25
C GLU A 352 -103.64 -29.01 -95.79
N ASN A 353 -104.57 -28.54 -96.63
CA ASN A 353 -105.49 -27.40 -96.45
C ASN A 353 -106.83 -27.89 -97.07
N PRO A 354 -108.06 -27.44 -96.69
CA PRO A 354 -108.41 -26.03 -96.48
C PRO A 354 -109.25 -25.73 -95.21
N GLY A 355 -109.11 -24.52 -94.63
CA GLY A 355 -109.72 -24.20 -93.32
C GLY A 355 -110.36 -22.83 -93.03
N VAL A 356 -110.27 -21.81 -93.91
CA VAL A 356 -110.90 -20.46 -93.77
C VAL A 356 -110.33 -19.56 -92.63
N GLY A 357 -110.17 -18.26 -92.92
CA GLY A 357 -110.10 -17.20 -91.90
C GLY A 357 -108.69 -16.72 -91.53
N VAL A 358 -108.09 -15.85 -92.37
CA VAL A 358 -106.84 -15.14 -92.03
C VAL A 358 -107.16 -13.91 -91.18
N ASP A 359 -106.54 -13.80 -90.00
CA ASP A 359 -106.40 -12.53 -89.26
C ASP A 359 -104.90 -12.22 -89.11
N ALA A 360 -104.45 -11.15 -89.77
CA ALA A 360 -103.03 -10.77 -89.82
C ALA A 360 -102.48 -10.31 -88.45
N ASN A 361 -103.36 -9.90 -87.54
CA ASN A 361 -103.04 -9.27 -86.25
C ASN A 361 -102.23 -10.19 -85.30
N ILE A 362 -102.31 -11.51 -85.48
CA ILE A 362 -101.63 -12.47 -84.58
C ILE A 362 -100.14 -12.62 -84.92
N TYR A 363 -99.77 -12.57 -86.21
CA TYR A 363 -98.38 -12.80 -86.64
C TYR A 363 -97.48 -11.59 -86.34
N ASP A 364 -98.00 -10.38 -86.51
CA ASP A 364 -97.31 -9.14 -86.15
C ASP A 364 -97.05 -9.08 -84.64
N ARG A 365 -98.06 -9.37 -83.81
CA ARG A 365 -97.92 -9.39 -82.34
C ARG A 365 -96.96 -10.46 -81.83
N LEU A 366 -96.84 -11.60 -82.52
CA LEU A 366 -95.83 -12.61 -82.19
C LEU A 366 -94.41 -12.14 -82.54
N THR A 367 -94.27 -11.45 -83.67
CA THR A 367 -92.98 -10.89 -84.14
C THR A 367 -92.54 -9.74 -83.24
N GLU A 368 -93.46 -8.87 -82.84
CA GLU A 368 -93.27 -7.79 -81.87
C GLU A 368 -92.79 -8.34 -80.52
N ALA A 369 -93.52 -9.29 -79.93
CA ALA A 369 -93.16 -9.92 -78.66
C ALA A 369 -91.80 -10.66 -78.68
N LEU A 370 -91.42 -11.26 -79.82
CA LEU A 370 -90.08 -11.84 -79.99
C LEU A 370 -89.00 -10.75 -80.01
N SER A 371 -89.24 -9.63 -80.68
CA SER A 371 -88.30 -8.49 -80.70
C SER A 371 -88.14 -7.82 -79.33
N GLU A 372 -89.23 -7.71 -78.55
CA GLU A 372 -89.19 -7.25 -77.16
C GLU A 372 -88.39 -8.21 -76.27
N ALA A 373 -88.56 -9.53 -76.46
CA ALA A 373 -87.83 -10.54 -75.70
C ALA A 373 -86.31 -10.53 -76.03
N GLU A 374 -85.92 -10.33 -77.29
CA GLU A 374 -84.50 -10.17 -77.66
C GLU A 374 -83.91 -8.87 -77.11
N LEU A 375 -84.65 -7.76 -77.15
CA LEU A 375 -84.23 -6.49 -76.56
C LEU A 375 -84.02 -6.62 -75.05
N SER A 376 -85.00 -7.19 -74.34
CA SER A 376 -84.93 -7.42 -72.88
C SER A 376 -83.78 -8.36 -72.49
N LYS A 377 -83.55 -9.43 -73.28
CA LYS A 377 -82.39 -10.33 -73.11
C LYS A 377 -81.06 -9.60 -73.27
N LYS A 378 -80.97 -8.65 -74.22
CA LYS A 378 -79.78 -7.81 -74.41
C LYS A 378 -79.58 -6.83 -73.25
N GLU A 379 -80.63 -6.14 -72.81
CA GLU A 379 -80.58 -5.22 -71.66
C GLU A 379 -80.14 -5.96 -70.38
N ALA A 380 -80.70 -7.14 -70.11
CA ALA A 380 -80.31 -7.99 -68.98
C ALA A 380 -78.83 -8.42 -69.04
N TYR A 381 -78.31 -8.70 -70.23
CA TYR A 381 -76.90 -9.02 -70.45
C TYR A 381 -75.97 -7.82 -70.25
N GLU A 382 -76.36 -6.63 -70.72
CA GLU A 382 -75.60 -5.39 -70.53
C GLU A 382 -75.57 -4.96 -69.04
N GLU A 383 -76.70 -5.06 -68.34
CA GLU A 383 -76.81 -4.81 -66.91
C GLU A 383 -76.06 -5.86 -66.06
N SER A 384 -76.08 -7.14 -66.45
CA SER A 384 -75.22 -8.18 -65.83
C SER A 384 -73.74 -7.84 -66.00
N ASN A 385 -73.31 -7.42 -67.19
CA ASN A 385 -71.91 -7.00 -67.43
C ASN A 385 -71.56 -5.65 -66.78
N LYS A 386 -72.54 -4.82 -66.42
CA LYS A 386 -72.37 -3.63 -65.58
C LYS A 386 -72.18 -3.99 -64.10
N ARG A 387 -72.96 -4.95 -63.58
CA ARG A 387 -72.78 -5.52 -62.22
C ARG A 387 -71.42 -6.20 -62.05
N ARG A 388 -71.04 -7.09 -62.97
CA ARG A 388 -69.70 -7.73 -63.00
C ARG A 388 -68.54 -6.74 -63.07
N ARG A 389 -68.74 -5.53 -63.60
CA ARG A 389 -67.74 -4.44 -63.57
C ARG A 389 -67.68 -3.82 -62.16
N ALA A 390 -68.82 -3.38 -61.63
CA ALA A 390 -68.92 -2.83 -60.27
C ALA A 390 -68.40 -3.79 -59.19
N GLU A 391 -68.63 -5.10 -59.32
CA GLU A 391 -68.09 -6.14 -58.44
C GLU A 391 -66.55 -6.21 -58.49
N ARG A 392 -65.96 -6.16 -59.69
CA ARG A 392 -64.50 -6.13 -59.88
C ARG A 392 -63.89 -4.83 -59.35
N ASP A 393 -64.56 -3.70 -59.55
CA ASP A 393 -64.13 -2.40 -59.03
C ASP A 393 -64.19 -2.37 -57.50
N MET A 394 -65.26 -2.92 -56.90
CA MET A 394 -65.40 -3.10 -55.44
C MET A 394 -64.29 -3.99 -54.86
N ILE A 395 -63.99 -5.13 -55.51
CA ILE A 395 -62.88 -6.02 -55.10
C ILE A 395 -61.53 -5.30 -55.19
N SER A 396 -61.29 -4.51 -56.24
CA SER A 396 -60.08 -3.68 -56.40
C SER A 396 -59.93 -2.63 -55.29
N VAL A 397 -61.04 -1.99 -54.88
CA VAL A 397 -61.05 -1.04 -53.76
C VAL A 397 -60.80 -1.75 -52.43
N LEU A 398 -61.42 -2.91 -52.18
CA LEU A 398 -61.21 -3.70 -50.96
C LEU A 398 -59.79 -4.23 -50.84
N GLN A 399 -59.15 -4.62 -51.95
CA GLN A 399 -57.74 -5.01 -51.98
C GLN A 399 -56.83 -3.84 -51.57
N LYS A 400 -57.01 -2.66 -52.16
CA LYS A 400 -56.24 -1.45 -51.82
C LYS A 400 -56.46 -1.00 -50.37
N ALA A 401 -57.68 -1.08 -49.85
CA ALA A 401 -57.98 -0.80 -48.46
C ALA A 401 -57.22 -1.76 -47.51
N LYS A 402 -57.15 -3.04 -47.86
CA LYS A 402 -56.41 -4.05 -47.09
C LYS A 402 -54.89 -3.87 -47.19
N GLU A 403 -54.36 -3.40 -48.32
CA GLU A 403 -52.95 -3.02 -48.46
C GLU A 403 -52.59 -1.83 -47.57
N ILE A 404 -53.43 -0.78 -47.54
CA ILE A 404 -53.25 0.39 -46.67
C ILE A 404 -53.31 -0.01 -45.19
N GLU A 405 -54.27 -0.85 -44.78
CA GLU A 405 -54.34 -1.36 -43.41
C GLU A 405 -53.08 -2.17 -43.04
N ASN A 406 -52.59 -3.05 -43.93
CA ASN A 406 -51.35 -3.80 -43.69
C ASN A 406 -50.13 -2.88 -43.50
N LEU A 407 -50.04 -1.79 -44.27
CA LEU A 407 -48.98 -0.78 -44.15
C LEU A 407 -49.10 0.00 -42.83
N TYR A 408 -50.30 0.44 -42.46
CA TYR A 408 -50.56 1.12 -41.18
C TYR A 408 -50.20 0.23 -39.97
N GLN A 409 -50.62 -1.04 -40.00
CA GLN A 409 -50.24 -2.03 -38.99
C GLN A 409 -48.73 -2.32 -38.98
N HIS A 410 -48.01 -2.15 -40.09
CA HIS A 410 -46.55 -2.24 -40.12
C HIS A 410 -45.89 -1.01 -39.48
N GLU A 411 -46.39 0.19 -39.78
CA GLU A 411 -45.89 1.44 -39.22
C GLU A 411 -46.09 1.50 -37.69
N ILE A 412 -47.26 1.07 -37.17
CA ILE A 412 -47.49 0.95 -35.71
C ILE A 412 -46.45 0.03 -35.07
N ARG A 413 -46.14 -1.12 -35.69
CA ARG A 413 -45.13 -2.06 -35.18
C ARG A 413 -43.73 -1.44 -35.19
N GLN A 414 -43.35 -0.74 -36.26
CA GLN A 414 -42.07 -0.02 -36.31
C GLN A 414 -42.00 1.04 -35.19
N ARG A 415 -43.01 1.92 -35.08
CA ARG A 415 -43.10 2.97 -34.06
C ARG A 415 -42.93 2.40 -32.65
N LYS A 416 -43.65 1.32 -32.33
CA LYS A 416 -43.53 0.62 -31.03
C LYS A 416 -42.12 0.09 -30.77
N THR A 417 -41.49 -0.56 -31.75
CA THR A 417 -40.10 -1.03 -31.59
C THR A 417 -39.10 0.12 -31.43
N THR A 418 -39.29 1.26 -32.11
CA THR A 418 -38.42 2.43 -31.94
C THR A 418 -38.61 3.08 -30.56
N GLU A 419 -39.85 3.17 -30.08
CA GLU A 419 -40.19 3.67 -28.74
C GLU A 419 -39.57 2.79 -27.64
N GLU A 420 -39.69 1.46 -27.76
CA GLU A 420 -39.03 0.50 -26.86
C GLU A 420 -37.50 0.64 -26.84
N THR A 421 -36.86 0.89 -28.00
CA THR A 421 -35.41 1.16 -28.03
C THR A 421 -35.02 2.51 -27.45
N LEU A 422 -35.85 3.55 -27.62
CA LEU A 422 -35.59 4.88 -27.05
C LEU A 422 -35.73 4.90 -25.53
N VAL A 423 -36.74 4.22 -24.97
CA VAL A 423 -36.88 4.04 -23.52
C VAL A 423 -35.67 3.31 -22.94
N ARG A 424 -35.19 2.25 -23.61
CA ARG A 424 -33.99 1.52 -23.19
C ARG A 424 -32.74 2.40 -23.20
N GLN A 425 -32.54 3.18 -24.25
CA GLN A 425 -31.40 4.11 -24.34
C GLN A 425 -31.48 5.24 -23.30
N ALA A 426 -32.68 5.72 -22.97
CA ALA A 426 -32.87 6.69 -21.90
C ALA A 426 -32.48 6.13 -20.53
N GLN A 427 -32.85 4.87 -20.23
CA GLN A 427 -32.45 4.17 -19.01
C GLN A 427 -30.93 3.94 -18.95
N GLU A 428 -30.31 3.49 -20.04
CA GLU A 428 -28.85 3.34 -20.12
C GLU A 428 -28.11 4.67 -19.92
N ILE A 429 -28.69 5.81 -20.37
CA ILE A 429 -28.15 7.15 -20.12
C ILE A 429 -28.32 7.57 -18.65
N GLU A 430 -29.47 7.35 -18.03
CA GLU A 430 -29.73 7.67 -16.61
C GLU A 430 -28.82 6.86 -15.67
N GLU A 431 -28.58 5.58 -15.97
CA GLU A 431 -27.59 4.75 -15.27
C GLU A 431 -26.16 5.28 -15.44
N MET A 432 -25.76 5.71 -16.65
CA MET A 432 -24.45 6.33 -16.86
C MET A 432 -24.31 7.69 -16.16
N GLU A 433 -25.36 8.51 -16.12
CA GLU A 433 -25.34 9.81 -15.43
C GLU A 433 -25.23 9.63 -13.91
N THR A 434 -25.95 8.68 -13.30
CA THR A 434 -25.82 8.39 -11.86
C THR A 434 -24.43 7.87 -11.50
N GLN A 435 -23.85 6.97 -12.32
CA GLN A 435 -22.46 6.53 -12.16
C GLN A 435 -21.45 7.68 -12.29
N HIS A 436 -21.64 8.58 -13.26
CA HIS A 436 -20.78 9.75 -13.44
C HIS A 436 -20.85 10.71 -12.24
N HIS A 437 -22.03 10.93 -11.66
CA HIS A 437 -22.17 11.74 -10.45
C HIS A 437 -21.49 11.10 -9.23
N ALA A 438 -21.60 9.77 -9.06
CA ALA A 438 -20.89 9.05 -7.99
C ALA A 438 -19.37 9.22 -8.11
N ILE A 439 -18.80 8.95 -9.29
CA ILE A 439 -17.37 9.10 -9.59
C ILE A 439 -16.92 10.57 -9.42
N SER A 440 -17.76 11.54 -9.78
CA SER A 440 -17.47 12.96 -9.59
C SER A 440 -17.40 13.37 -8.13
N ASN A 441 -18.18 12.73 -7.24
CA ASN A 441 -18.14 12.96 -5.80
C ASN A 441 -16.90 12.32 -5.16
N GLU A 442 -16.60 11.06 -5.47
CA GLU A 442 -15.35 10.40 -5.03
C GLU A 442 -14.11 11.21 -5.46
N LEU A 443 -14.12 11.73 -6.69
CA LEU A 443 -13.06 12.60 -7.23
C LEU A 443 -13.04 14.01 -6.58
N HIS A 444 -14.09 14.42 -5.86
CA HIS A 444 -14.07 15.63 -5.02
C HIS A 444 -13.42 15.32 -3.67
N ASP A 445 -13.85 14.26 -2.99
CA ASP A 445 -13.32 13.83 -1.68
C ASP A 445 -11.81 13.57 -1.74
N VAL A 446 -11.35 12.87 -2.80
CA VAL A 446 -9.91 12.61 -3.03
C VAL A 446 -9.11 13.90 -3.26
N LYS A 447 -9.72 14.97 -3.82
CA LYS A 447 -9.06 16.28 -3.97
C LYS A 447 -8.96 17.02 -2.64
N GLU A 448 -9.98 16.94 -1.78
CA GLU A 448 -9.91 17.54 -0.44
C GLU A 448 -8.86 16.82 0.43
N GLN A 449 -8.85 15.48 0.40
CA GLN A 449 -7.81 14.68 1.07
C GLN A 449 -6.41 15.02 0.55
N LYS A 450 -6.22 15.14 -0.77
CA LYS A 450 -4.95 15.59 -1.35
C LYS A 450 -4.55 16.99 -0.87
N PHE A 451 -5.49 17.95 -0.83
CA PHE A 451 -5.21 19.31 -0.36
C PHE A 451 -4.79 19.33 1.12
N ALA A 452 -5.47 18.56 1.97
CA ALA A 452 -5.12 18.42 3.39
C ALA A 452 -3.71 17.83 3.58
N LEU A 453 -3.36 16.78 2.82
CA LEU A 453 -2.01 16.19 2.83
C LEU A 453 -0.95 17.18 2.31
N GLU A 454 -1.23 17.92 1.23
CA GLU A 454 -0.33 18.97 0.74
C GLU A 454 -0.15 20.14 1.73
N GLN A 455 -1.11 20.41 2.61
CA GLN A 455 -0.96 21.36 3.70
C GLN A 455 -0.09 20.78 4.83
N GLN A 456 -0.36 19.55 5.27
CA GLN A 456 0.45 18.88 6.29
C GLN A 456 1.92 18.73 5.89
N ILE A 457 2.21 18.46 4.60
CA ILE A 457 3.58 18.42 4.07
C ILE A 457 4.28 19.79 4.18
N LYS A 458 3.56 20.90 3.93
CA LYS A 458 4.11 22.27 4.05
C LYS A 458 4.37 22.65 5.52
N GLU A 459 3.45 22.28 6.41
CA GLU A 459 3.61 22.48 7.86
C GLU A 459 4.81 21.68 8.37
N MET A 460 4.94 20.40 7.99
CA MET A 460 6.08 19.55 8.33
C MET A 460 7.42 20.11 7.78
N ALA A 461 7.44 20.58 6.54
CA ALA A 461 8.63 21.20 5.95
C ALA A 461 9.06 22.49 6.68
N SER A 462 8.09 23.29 7.17
CA SER A 462 8.39 24.47 8.00
C SER A 462 8.97 24.09 9.37
N PHE A 463 8.50 22.98 9.95
CA PHE A 463 9.01 22.45 11.21
C PHE A 463 10.42 21.88 11.06
N ILE A 464 10.71 21.14 9.98
CA ILE A 464 12.05 20.63 9.67
C ILE A 464 13.06 21.78 9.62
N LYS A 465 12.76 22.87 8.92
CA LYS A 465 13.64 24.05 8.81
C LYS A 465 13.92 24.72 10.18
N ASP A 466 12.90 24.86 11.03
CA ASP A 466 13.05 25.37 12.40
C ASP A 466 13.92 24.44 13.28
N TRP A 467 13.88 23.12 13.06
CA TRP A 467 14.77 22.17 13.71
C TRP A 467 16.19 22.14 13.14
N GLU A 468 16.38 22.35 11.83
CA GLU A 468 17.71 22.50 11.22
C GLU A 468 18.43 23.73 11.78
N GLU A 469 17.74 24.88 11.88
CA GLU A 469 18.27 26.10 12.49
C GLU A 469 18.66 25.88 13.97
N LYS A 470 17.83 25.16 14.74
CA LYS A 470 18.13 24.78 16.13
C LYS A 470 19.26 23.76 16.23
N MET A 471 19.41 22.85 15.27
CA MET A 471 20.48 21.86 15.24
C MET A 471 21.84 22.53 14.96
N VAL A 472 21.88 23.53 14.07
CA VAL A 472 23.07 24.36 13.84
C VAL A 472 23.43 25.16 15.10
N ALA A 473 22.45 25.79 15.77
CA ALA A 473 22.69 26.51 17.03
C ALA A 473 23.19 25.58 18.16
N ASN A 474 22.59 24.40 18.31
CA ASN A 474 23.04 23.41 19.28
C ASN A 474 24.42 22.83 18.94
N LYS A 475 24.76 22.67 17.66
CA LYS A 475 26.11 22.26 17.27
C LYS A 475 27.15 23.32 17.65
N HIS A 476 26.90 24.59 17.33
CA HIS A 476 27.80 25.67 17.74
C HIS A 476 27.96 25.73 19.28
N LEU A 477 26.89 25.47 20.04
CA LEU A 477 26.98 25.36 21.50
C LEU A 477 27.81 24.14 21.94
N LEU A 478 27.72 23.01 21.23
CA LEU A 478 28.54 21.82 21.49
C LEU A 478 30.02 22.08 21.21
N ASP A 479 30.35 22.68 20.07
CA ASP A 479 31.72 23.01 19.66
C ASP A 479 32.38 23.95 20.72
N VAL A 480 31.62 24.92 21.25
CA VAL A 480 32.05 25.80 22.36
C VAL A 480 32.26 25.00 23.66
N LEU A 481 31.32 24.13 24.03
CA LEU A 481 31.42 23.31 25.25
C LEU A 481 32.54 22.25 25.17
N GLN A 482 32.89 21.77 23.97
CA GLN A 482 34.08 20.94 23.76
C GLN A 482 35.36 21.76 23.96
N THR A 483 35.44 22.96 23.39
CA THR A 483 36.57 23.89 23.59
C THR A 483 36.79 24.21 25.08
N ASP A 484 35.71 24.50 25.81
CA ASP A 484 35.77 24.73 27.26
C ASP A 484 36.16 23.46 28.05
N ASN A 485 35.71 22.27 27.64
CA ASN A 485 36.13 21.00 28.25
C ASN A 485 37.61 20.71 28.02
N GLU A 486 38.12 20.90 26.80
CA GLU A 486 39.55 20.71 26.48
C GLU A 486 40.42 21.65 27.33
N LYS A 487 39.99 22.91 27.48
CA LYS A 487 40.65 23.89 28.37
C LYS A 487 40.58 23.45 29.84
N LEU A 488 39.44 23.00 30.33
CA LEU A 488 39.28 22.49 31.70
C LEU A 488 40.07 21.19 31.95
N GLN A 489 40.22 20.33 30.94
CA GLN A 489 41.11 19.17 31.00
C GLN A 489 42.58 19.60 31.04
N GLN A 490 42.99 20.61 30.27
CA GLN A 490 44.35 21.15 30.32
C GLN A 490 44.66 21.82 31.67
N GLU A 491 43.71 22.56 32.24
CA GLU A 491 43.80 23.14 33.60
C GLU A 491 43.84 22.04 34.67
N ARG A 492 43.01 20.99 34.55
CA ARG A 492 43.04 19.80 35.41
C ARG A 492 44.38 19.10 35.35
N ASP A 493 44.93 18.87 34.15
CA ASP A 493 46.14 18.07 33.96
C ASP A 493 47.39 18.83 34.40
N ALA A 494 47.39 20.17 34.27
CA ALA A 494 48.37 21.03 34.92
C ALA A 494 48.28 20.93 36.46
N ALA A 495 47.07 21.00 37.03
CA ALA A 495 46.85 20.86 38.47
C ALA A 495 47.16 19.46 39.01
N VAL A 496 46.96 18.40 38.21
CA VAL A 496 47.37 17.02 38.54
C VAL A 496 48.89 16.89 38.49
N ALA A 497 49.58 17.44 37.48
CA ALA A 497 51.03 17.46 37.43
C ALA A 497 51.66 18.23 38.62
N GLU A 498 51.05 19.34 39.04
CA GLU A 498 51.44 20.05 40.27
C GLU A 498 51.17 19.21 41.52
N ALA A 499 49.99 18.59 41.63
CA ALA A 499 49.63 17.73 42.75
C ALA A 499 50.51 16.47 42.86
N ASP A 500 50.92 15.87 41.75
CA ASP A 500 51.83 14.71 41.74
C ASP A 500 53.27 15.13 42.06
N GLY A 501 53.69 16.32 41.62
CA GLY A 501 54.93 16.99 42.06
C GLY A 501 54.94 17.39 43.54
N LEU A 502 53.79 17.35 44.22
CA LEU A 502 53.63 17.47 45.67
C LEU A 502 53.47 16.10 46.36
N ARG A 503 52.81 15.11 45.73
CA ARG A 503 52.68 13.72 46.23
C ARG A 503 54.03 13.01 46.30
N GLN A 504 54.90 13.16 45.29
CA GLN A 504 56.28 12.64 45.33
C GLN A 504 57.12 13.16 46.52
N LYS A 505 56.69 14.23 47.20
CA LYS A 505 57.34 14.79 48.39
C LYS A 505 56.71 14.33 49.71
N ASN A 506 55.60 13.58 49.65
CA ASN A 506 54.73 13.36 50.81
C ASN A 506 54.18 11.92 50.95
N ASP A 507 54.80 10.93 50.27
CA ASP A 507 54.48 9.50 50.43
C ASP A 507 54.93 8.91 51.78
N GLN A 508 54.34 9.41 52.87
CA GLN A 508 54.20 8.65 54.11
C GLN A 508 52.81 8.87 54.72
N LYS A 509 52.12 7.74 54.93
CA LYS A 509 50.93 7.47 55.77
C LYS A 509 49.56 7.29 55.10
N ILE A 510 49.13 6.03 55.22
CA ILE A 510 47.79 5.54 55.63
C ILE A 510 46.77 5.31 54.50
N SER A 511 46.42 4.02 54.36
CA SER A 511 45.18 3.50 53.79
C SER A 511 44.22 3.12 54.91
N MET A 512 42.91 3.30 54.71
CA MET A 512 41.81 2.64 55.43
C MET A 512 40.48 2.82 54.65
N PRO A 513 39.79 1.73 54.22
CA PRO A 513 38.49 1.79 53.54
C PRO A 513 37.31 1.43 54.47
N LEU A 514 36.10 1.96 54.20
CA LEU A 514 34.78 1.57 54.76
C LEU A 514 33.68 2.51 54.17
N PRO A 515 32.38 2.17 54.19
CA PRO A 515 31.72 0.86 54.11
C PRO A 515 30.93 0.71 52.78
N ALA A 516 30.22 -0.42 52.60
CA ALA A 516 29.35 -0.64 51.44
C ALA A 516 27.87 -0.33 51.75
N GLU A 517 27.21 0.43 50.88
CA GLU A 517 25.76 0.36 50.66
C GLU A 517 25.48 0.14 49.17
N THR A 518 24.56 -0.75 48.84
CA THR A 518 24.32 -1.20 47.47
C THR A 518 23.30 -0.33 46.74
N LEU A 519 23.65 0.19 45.56
CA LEU A 519 22.78 0.28 44.38
C LEU A 519 23.67 0.61 43.16
N ASN A 520 23.72 -0.31 42.19
CA ASN A 520 24.63 -0.35 41.04
C ASN A 520 26.13 -0.34 41.41
N THR A 521 26.77 -1.51 41.41
CA THR A 521 28.24 -1.58 41.44
C THR A 521 28.80 -1.07 40.10
N GLU A 522 29.59 0.00 40.17
CA GLU A 522 30.43 0.44 39.05
C GLU A 522 31.59 -0.56 38.89
N LEU A 523 31.77 -1.07 37.67
CA LEU A 523 32.75 -2.11 37.33
C LEU A 523 33.78 -1.55 36.35
N SER A 524 35.03 -1.96 36.51
CA SER A 524 36.12 -1.58 35.60
C SER A 524 36.08 -2.37 34.29
N TYR A 525 36.62 -1.80 33.20
CA TYR A 525 36.83 -2.51 31.94
C TYR A 525 37.60 -3.81 32.16
N PHE A 526 38.66 -3.77 32.97
CA PHE A 526 39.53 -4.89 33.30
C PHE A 526 38.80 -6.03 34.04
N GLU A 527 37.76 -5.75 34.83
CA GLU A 527 36.90 -6.81 35.41
C GLU A 527 36.04 -7.50 34.34
N LEU A 528 35.52 -6.77 33.36
CA LEU A 528 34.74 -7.36 32.27
C LEU A 528 35.63 -8.18 31.31
N GLU A 529 36.81 -7.65 30.99
CA GLU A 529 37.81 -8.32 30.15
C GLU A 529 38.25 -9.65 30.76
N GLN A 530 38.61 -9.68 32.05
CA GLN A 530 38.92 -10.93 32.75
C GLN A 530 37.72 -11.87 32.82
N ALA A 531 36.53 -11.37 33.16
CA ALA A 531 35.33 -12.19 33.27
C ALA A 531 34.91 -12.86 31.94
N THR A 532 35.32 -12.28 30.81
CA THR A 532 35.05 -12.77 29.43
C THR A 532 36.29 -13.33 28.72
N GLN A 533 37.40 -13.51 29.43
CA GLN A 533 38.67 -14.04 28.89
C GLN A 533 39.21 -13.25 27.69
N GLY A 534 39.09 -11.92 27.71
CA GLY A 534 39.47 -11.04 26.59
C GLY A 534 38.37 -10.87 25.55
N PHE A 535 37.09 -10.97 25.96
CA PHE A 535 35.92 -10.97 25.09
C PHE A 535 35.94 -12.10 24.04
N ASP A 536 36.26 -13.32 24.48
CA ASP A 536 36.30 -14.51 23.64
C ASP A 536 34.95 -14.74 22.92
N GLU A 537 35.00 -14.86 21.58
CA GLU A 537 33.84 -15.18 20.75
C GLU A 537 33.26 -16.56 21.10
N GLY A 538 34.06 -17.49 21.65
CA GLY A 538 33.59 -18.76 22.23
C GLY A 538 32.70 -18.59 23.47
N LEU A 539 32.72 -17.42 24.11
CA LEU A 539 31.84 -17.03 25.22
C LEU A 539 30.71 -16.09 24.78
N LYS A 540 30.64 -15.69 23.50
CA LYS A 540 29.55 -14.87 22.96
C LYS A 540 28.25 -15.69 22.92
N ILE A 541 27.21 -15.19 23.58
CA ILE A 541 25.88 -15.82 23.67
C ILE A 541 24.81 -15.11 22.85
N GLY A 542 25.12 -13.95 22.28
CA GLY A 542 24.23 -13.24 21.35
C GLY A 542 24.87 -11.99 20.76
N GLU A 543 24.38 -11.56 19.60
CA GLU A 543 24.81 -10.35 18.90
C GLU A 543 23.62 -9.77 18.13
N GLY A 544 23.53 -8.44 18.04
CA GLY A 544 22.48 -7.77 17.27
C GLY A 544 22.60 -6.25 17.27
N GLY A 545 21.52 -5.56 16.91
CA GLY A 545 21.48 -4.08 16.84
C GLY A 545 21.76 -3.36 18.17
N PHE A 546 21.73 -4.08 19.28
CA PHE A 546 22.06 -3.61 20.63
C PHE A 546 23.46 -4.05 21.09
N GLY A 547 24.36 -4.40 20.16
CA GLY A 547 25.72 -4.87 20.45
C GLY A 547 25.80 -6.37 20.77
N SER A 548 26.85 -6.75 21.51
CA SER A 548 27.22 -8.15 21.77
C SER A 548 27.02 -8.53 23.24
N VAL A 549 26.60 -9.76 23.49
CA VAL A 549 26.40 -10.31 24.84
C VAL A 549 27.32 -11.51 25.03
N TYR A 550 28.15 -11.46 26.08
CA TYR A 550 29.08 -12.53 26.46
C TYR A 550 28.64 -13.18 27.77
N LYS A 551 28.85 -14.48 27.90
CA LYS A 551 28.76 -15.19 29.17
C LYS A 551 30.08 -15.01 29.92
N GLY A 552 30.02 -14.42 31.11
CA GLY A 552 31.19 -14.20 31.94
C GLY A 552 31.14 -14.92 33.28
N PHE A 553 32.28 -14.96 33.97
CA PHE A 553 32.39 -15.37 35.36
C PHE A 553 33.02 -14.25 36.19
N LEU A 554 32.21 -13.57 36.99
CA LEU A 554 32.59 -12.36 37.74
C LEU A 554 32.28 -12.56 39.22
N ARG A 555 33.27 -12.38 40.09
CA ARG A 555 33.12 -12.44 41.57
C ARG A 555 32.36 -13.70 42.01
N ASN A 556 32.85 -14.86 41.57
CA ASN A 556 32.28 -16.21 41.77
C ASN A 556 30.85 -16.44 41.25
N THR A 557 30.32 -15.54 40.40
CA THR A 557 28.97 -15.61 39.84
C THR A 557 29.03 -15.73 38.32
N THR A 558 28.19 -16.58 37.72
CA THR A 558 28.03 -16.61 36.25
C THR A 558 27.11 -15.47 35.83
N VAL A 559 27.55 -14.64 34.89
CA VAL A 559 26.89 -13.39 34.50
C VAL A 559 26.72 -13.30 32.98
N ALA A 560 25.78 -12.47 32.53
CA ALA A 560 25.66 -12.03 31.14
C ALA A 560 26.16 -10.58 31.02
N ILE A 561 27.11 -10.32 30.13
CA ILE A 561 27.76 -9.02 29.94
C ILE A 561 27.40 -8.50 28.54
N LYS A 562 26.50 -7.51 28.49
CA LYS A 562 26.05 -6.82 27.27
C LYS A 562 26.96 -5.61 27.03
N LEU A 563 27.71 -5.61 25.93
CA LEU A 563 28.52 -4.48 25.49
C LEU A 563 27.77 -3.70 24.41
N LEU A 564 27.42 -2.46 24.71
CA LEU A 564 26.76 -1.55 23.78
C LEU A 564 27.82 -0.84 22.91
N ASN A 565 27.53 -0.57 21.63
CA ASN A 565 28.51 0.07 20.74
C ASN A 565 28.78 1.54 21.17
N PRO A 566 30.02 1.89 21.60
CA PRO A 566 30.35 3.24 22.10
C PRO A 566 30.31 4.32 21.02
N GLN A 567 30.50 3.96 19.74
CA GLN A 567 30.45 4.89 18.61
C GLN A 567 29.01 5.24 18.20
N SER A 568 28.01 4.59 18.81
CA SER A 568 26.60 4.83 18.53
C SER A 568 25.95 5.74 19.56
N MET A 569 25.49 6.91 19.13
CA MET A 569 24.64 7.81 19.95
C MET A 569 23.39 7.10 20.48
N GLN A 570 22.91 6.05 19.80
CA GLN A 570 21.82 5.20 20.29
C GLN A 570 22.29 4.32 21.45
N GLY A 571 23.44 3.64 21.33
CA GLY A 571 23.97 2.77 22.38
C GLY A 571 24.24 3.53 23.69
N GLN A 572 24.76 4.75 23.62
CA GLN A 572 24.93 5.60 24.80
C GLN A 572 23.59 6.04 25.44
N SER A 573 22.56 6.32 24.64
CA SER A 573 21.21 6.60 25.18
C SER A 573 20.60 5.37 25.85
N GLU A 574 20.80 4.18 25.27
CA GLU A 574 20.26 2.91 25.77
C GLU A 574 20.97 2.50 27.08
N PHE A 575 22.29 2.61 27.16
CA PHE A 575 23.08 2.40 28.38
C PHE A 575 22.52 3.20 29.57
N ASN A 576 22.39 4.52 29.38
CA ASN A 576 21.92 5.41 30.43
C ASN A 576 20.46 5.12 30.83
N GLN A 577 19.62 4.69 29.89
CA GLN A 577 18.22 4.36 30.14
C GLN A 577 18.07 3.03 30.92
N GLU A 578 18.85 1.99 30.59
CA GLU A 578 18.86 0.73 31.33
C GLU A 578 19.34 0.92 32.78
N VAL A 579 20.49 1.61 32.97
CA VAL A 579 21.04 1.90 34.30
C VAL A 579 20.06 2.75 35.14
N ALA A 580 19.39 3.73 34.53
CA ALA A 580 18.43 4.60 35.21
C ALA A 580 17.11 3.90 35.62
N VAL A 581 16.77 2.77 35.02
CA VAL A 581 15.53 2.02 35.34
C VAL A 581 15.83 0.77 36.15
N LEU A 582 16.66 -0.15 35.66
CA LEU A 582 16.99 -1.39 36.38
C LEU A 582 17.82 -1.13 37.65
N GLY A 583 18.55 -0.01 37.69
CA GLY A 583 19.17 0.50 38.92
C GLY A 583 18.20 1.11 39.94
N ARG A 584 16.88 1.05 39.69
CA ARG A 584 15.83 1.57 40.60
C ARG A 584 14.67 0.61 40.85
N VAL A 585 14.47 -0.39 39.99
CA VAL A 585 13.34 -1.33 40.09
C VAL A 585 13.82 -2.77 40.23
N ARG A 586 13.17 -3.56 41.10
CA ARG A 586 13.44 -4.99 41.28
C ARG A 586 12.11 -5.74 41.44
N HIS A 587 11.95 -6.82 40.67
CA HIS A 587 10.77 -7.69 40.65
C HIS A 587 11.21 -9.07 40.12
N PRO A 588 10.68 -10.21 40.62
CA PRO A 588 11.18 -11.55 40.28
C PRO A 588 11.19 -11.86 38.77
N ASN A 589 10.20 -11.34 38.03
CA ASN A 589 10.08 -11.50 36.57
C ASN A 589 10.70 -10.36 35.75
N LEU A 590 11.67 -9.63 36.33
CA LEU A 590 12.60 -8.77 35.59
C LEU A 590 14.01 -9.35 35.67
N VAL A 591 14.85 -9.01 34.69
CA VAL A 591 16.29 -9.32 34.71
C VAL A 591 17.00 -8.37 35.68
N THR A 592 17.81 -8.94 36.58
CA THR A 592 18.56 -8.21 37.60
C THR A 592 19.84 -7.64 37.01
N LEU A 593 19.97 -6.31 37.00
CA LEU A 593 21.24 -5.63 36.79
C LEU A 593 22.11 -5.79 38.04
N ILE A 594 23.28 -6.40 37.87
CA ILE A 594 24.30 -6.64 38.91
C ILE A 594 25.24 -5.43 39.00
N GLY A 595 25.65 -4.89 37.86
CA GLY A 595 26.57 -3.75 37.78
C GLY A 595 26.70 -3.19 36.36
N SER A 596 27.46 -2.11 36.23
CA SER A 596 27.67 -1.41 34.96
C SER A 596 29.08 -0.84 34.85
N CYS A 597 29.69 -0.94 33.67
CA CYS A 597 30.97 -0.33 33.33
C CYS A 597 30.74 0.80 32.32
N ARG A 598 31.06 2.06 32.70
CA ARG A 598 30.93 3.20 31.78
C ARG A 598 32.00 3.20 30.69
N GLU A 599 33.21 2.77 31.02
CA GLU A 599 34.36 2.70 30.11
C GLU A 599 34.06 1.80 28.89
N ALA A 600 33.40 0.67 29.12
CA ALA A 600 33.02 -0.30 28.09
C ALA A 600 31.60 -0.12 27.52
N PHE A 601 30.81 0.83 28.05
CA PHE A 601 29.34 0.85 27.93
C PHE A 601 28.70 -0.52 28.21
N GLY A 602 29.26 -1.23 29.19
CA GLY A 602 28.96 -2.62 29.52
C GLY A 602 27.93 -2.74 30.65
N LEU A 603 26.91 -3.58 30.46
CA LEU A 603 25.87 -3.87 31.44
C LEU A 603 25.97 -5.34 31.86
N VAL A 604 25.99 -5.60 33.18
CA VAL A 604 26.20 -6.93 33.75
C VAL A 604 24.94 -7.41 34.44
N TYR A 605 24.42 -8.55 34.01
CA TYR A 605 23.16 -9.14 34.47
C TYR A 605 23.34 -10.55 35.03
N GLU A 606 22.33 -11.05 35.73
CA GLU A 606 22.21 -12.49 36.02
C GLU A 606 22.24 -13.34 34.73
N PHE A 607 22.98 -14.44 34.72
CA PHE A 607 23.00 -15.36 33.58
C PHE A 607 21.76 -16.27 33.59
N LEU A 608 21.03 -16.30 32.48
CA LEU A 608 19.77 -17.04 32.34
C LEU A 608 19.94 -18.20 31.34
N PRO A 609 20.08 -19.45 31.80
CA PRO A 609 20.64 -20.54 31.00
C PRO A 609 19.70 -21.10 29.92
N ASN A 610 18.40 -20.81 29.98
CA ASN A 610 17.43 -21.29 28.98
C ASN A 610 17.23 -20.30 27.80
N GLY A 611 18.04 -19.25 27.70
CA GLY A 611 18.00 -18.30 26.59
C GLY A 611 16.73 -17.45 26.56
N SER A 612 16.32 -16.98 25.37
CA SER A 612 15.08 -16.23 25.19
C SER A 612 13.88 -17.13 24.87
N LEU A 613 12.69 -16.58 25.07
CA LEU A 613 11.43 -17.20 24.69
C LEU A 613 11.29 -17.35 23.16
N GLU A 614 11.99 -16.54 22.38
CA GLU A 614 12.10 -16.72 20.92
C GLU A 614 12.83 -18.03 20.59
N ASP A 615 14.00 -18.24 21.18
CA ASP A 615 14.85 -19.43 20.99
C ASP A 615 14.13 -20.71 21.44
N ARG A 616 13.39 -20.61 22.54
CA ARG A 616 12.64 -21.74 23.13
C ARG A 616 11.31 -22.03 22.45
N LEU A 617 10.71 -21.07 21.75
CA LEU A 617 9.62 -21.34 20.80
C LEU A 617 10.15 -21.94 19.48
N ALA A 618 11.33 -21.51 19.03
CA ALA A 618 12.02 -22.09 17.88
C ALA A 618 12.72 -23.43 18.17
N CYS A 619 12.69 -23.91 19.42
CA CYS A 619 13.32 -25.16 19.89
C CYS A 619 14.82 -25.25 19.55
N ILE A 620 15.53 -24.12 19.57
CA ILE A 620 16.96 -24.02 19.27
C ILE A 620 17.77 -24.97 20.18
N ASN A 621 18.88 -25.50 19.66
CA ASN A 621 19.72 -26.50 20.31
C ASN A 621 18.97 -27.79 20.71
N ASN A 622 17.94 -28.16 19.93
CA ASN A 622 17.05 -29.30 20.18
C ASN A 622 16.37 -29.26 21.57
N THR A 623 16.18 -28.05 22.13
CA THR A 623 15.50 -27.89 23.42
C THR A 623 14.02 -28.28 23.31
N PRO A 624 13.45 -29.01 24.29
CA PRO A 624 12.10 -29.55 24.18
C PRO A 624 11.04 -28.43 24.07
N PRO A 625 9.93 -28.63 23.33
CA PRO A 625 8.86 -27.67 23.26
C PRO A 625 8.33 -27.22 24.63
N LEU A 626 8.01 -25.93 24.76
CA LEU A 626 7.39 -25.42 25.99
C LEU A 626 5.94 -25.92 26.09
N THR A 627 5.61 -26.64 27.16
CA THR A 627 4.24 -27.14 27.38
C THR A 627 3.25 -26.01 27.67
N TRP A 628 1.95 -26.25 27.46
CA TRP A 628 0.92 -25.23 27.68
C TRP A 628 0.91 -24.69 29.12
N GLN A 629 1.28 -25.50 30.12
CA GLN A 629 1.38 -25.05 31.52
C GLN A 629 2.51 -24.04 31.69
N VAL A 630 3.68 -24.30 31.09
CA VAL A 630 4.83 -23.38 31.11
C VAL A 630 4.50 -22.10 30.34
N ARG A 631 3.85 -22.20 29.17
CA ARG A 631 3.38 -21.02 28.42
C ARG A 631 2.38 -20.19 29.23
N THR A 632 1.46 -20.83 29.96
CA THR A 632 0.50 -20.14 30.85
C THR A 632 1.19 -19.48 32.05
N LYS A 633 2.22 -20.12 32.63
CA LYS A 633 3.09 -19.53 33.67
C LYS A 633 3.76 -18.26 33.17
N ILE A 634 4.38 -18.30 31.99
CA ILE A 634 5.07 -17.17 31.36
C ILE A 634 4.10 -15.99 31.11
N ILE A 635 2.88 -16.25 30.63
CA ILE A 635 1.85 -15.20 30.46
C ILE A 635 1.53 -14.53 31.81
N CYS A 636 1.39 -15.30 32.89
CA CYS A 636 1.12 -14.74 34.23
C CYS A 636 2.30 -13.91 34.78
N GLU A 637 3.52 -14.39 34.59
CA GLU A 637 4.74 -13.73 35.05
C GLU A 637 5.00 -12.41 34.31
N MET A 638 4.79 -12.38 33.00
CA MET A 638 4.87 -11.16 32.19
C MET A 638 3.74 -10.17 32.54
N CYS A 639 2.53 -10.66 32.82
CA CYS A 639 1.46 -9.81 33.35
C CYS A 639 1.86 -9.15 34.68
N SER A 640 2.51 -9.90 35.59
CA SER A 640 3.01 -9.35 36.87
C SER A 640 4.08 -8.28 36.66
N ALA A 641 5.06 -8.55 35.78
CA ALA A 641 6.13 -7.61 35.45
C ALA A 641 5.59 -6.29 34.88
N LEU A 642 4.65 -6.35 33.93
CA LEU A 642 4.05 -5.16 33.33
C LEU A 642 3.18 -4.39 34.33
N ILE A 643 2.36 -5.06 35.15
CA ILE A 643 1.60 -4.41 36.23
C ILE A 643 2.54 -3.64 37.17
N PHE A 644 3.66 -4.25 37.57
CA PHE A 644 4.66 -3.61 38.43
C PHE A 644 5.29 -2.37 37.77
N LEU A 645 5.77 -2.48 36.52
CA LEU A 645 6.37 -1.36 35.77
C LEU A 645 5.38 -0.21 35.54
N HIS A 646 4.13 -0.53 35.18
CA HIS A 646 3.08 0.46 34.91
C HIS A 646 2.55 1.12 36.19
N SER A 647 2.60 0.43 37.33
CA SER A 647 2.18 0.96 38.64
C SER A 647 3.22 1.87 39.29
N ASN A 648 4.47 1.89 38.79
CA ASN A 648 5.57 2.67 39.39
C ASN A 648 5.24 4.16 39.50
N GLN A 649 5.55 4.77 40.65
CA GLN A 649 5.30 6.19 40.94
C GLN A 649 6.61 6.93 41.31
N PRO A 650 6.75 8.23 40.97
CA PRO A 650 5.77 9.08 40.28
C PRO A 650 5.64 8.78 38.77
N HIS A 651 6.57 8.01 38.22
CA HIS A 651 6.78 7.80 36.79
C HIS A 651 6.59 6.31 36.43
N PRO A 652 5.49 5.92 35.78
CA PRO A 652 5.36 4.60 35.18
C PRO A 652 6.48 4.34 34.19
N VAL A 653 6.97 3.11 34.17
CA VAL A 653 7.91 2.63 33.14
C VAL A 653 7.09 1.93 32.06
N VAL A 654 7.22 2.36 30.81
CA VAL A 654 6.71 1.64 29.63
C VAL A 654 7.89 0.97 28.94
N HIS A 655 7.75 -0.31 28.57
CA HIS A 655 8.84 -1.10 27.99
C HIS A 655 9.11 -0.71 26.53
N GLY A 656 8.07 -0.55 25.71
CA GLY A 656 8.15 -0.06 24.33
C GLY A 656 8.58 -1.11 23.29
N ASP A 657 9.53 -1.99 23.61
CA ASP A 657 9.93 -3.10 22.73
C ASP A 657 9.73 -4.47 23.41
N LEU A 658 8.48 -4.77 23.78
CA LEU A 658 8.10 -6.05 24.39
C LEU A 658 7.95 -7.12 23.29
N LYS A 659 8.86 -8.11 23.28
CA LYS A 659 8.92 -9.21 22.31
C LYS A 659 9.46 -10.49 22.97
N PRO A 660 9.20 -11.71 22.44
CA PRO A 660 9.72 -12.95 23.02
C PRO A 660 11.24 -13.00 23.15
N GLY A 661 11.99 -12.39 22.22
CA GLY A 661 13.46 -12.26 22.32
C GLY A 661 13.95 -11.48 23.55
N ASN A 662 13.09 -10.62 24.13
CA ASN A 662 13.40 -9.84 25.34
C ASN A 662 12.85 -10.48 26.63
N ILE A 663 12.25 -11.67 26.52
CA ILE A 663 11.77 -12.47 27.65
C ILE A 663 12.72 -13.64 27.82
N LEU A 664 13.60 -13.57 28.81
CA LEU A 664 14.61 -14.59 29.10
C LEU A 664 14.09 -15.60 30.13
N LEU A 665 14.58 -16.84 30.09
CA LEU A 665 14.15 -17.92 30.98
C LEU A 665 15.29 -18.38 31.92
N ASP A 666 15.01 -18.46 33.22
CA ASP A 666 15.92 -19.04 34.22
C ASP A 666 16.01 -20.58 34.10
N ALA A 667 16.80 -21.21 34.97
CA ALA A 667 16.93 -22.68 35.03
C ALA A 667 15.60 -23.42 35.27
N ASN A 668 14.64 -22.78 35.94
CA ASN A 668 13.33 -23.31 36.32
C ASN A 668 12.21 -22.89 35.35
N LEU A 669 12.56 -22.35 34.16
CA LEU A 669 11.65 -21.77 33.18
C LEU A 669 10.72 -20.69 33.80
N VAL A 670 11.22 -19.92 34.78
CA VAL A 670 10.66 -18.64 35.23
C VAL A 670 11.10 -17.57 34.25
N SER A 671 10.14 -16.80 33.77
CA SER A 671 10.39 -15.75 32.78
C SER A 671 10.78 -14.42 33.42
N LYS A 672 11.74 -13.75 32.79
CA LYS A 672 12.32 -12.46 33.20
C LYS A 672 12.40 -11.53 32.00
N LEU A 673 11.72 -10.39 32.09
CA LEU A 673 11.77 -9.34 31.07
C LEU A 673 13.08 -8.55 31.19
N GLY A 674 13.79 -8.36 30.08
CA GLY A 674 15.03 -7.60 29.98
C GLY A 674 15.07 -6.70 28.73
N ASP A 675 16.25 -6.13 28.44
CA ASP A 675 16.48 -5.19 27.33
C ASP A 675 15.67 -3.89 27.43
N PHE A 676 16.01 -3.09 28.45
CA PHE A 676 15.30 -1.86 28.80
C PHE A 676 15.76 -0.62 28.02
N GLY A 677 16.64 -0.76 27.01
CA GLY A 677 17.30 0.38 26.36
C GLY A 677 16.34 1.41 25.74
N ILE A 678 15.19 0.94 25.24
CA ILE A 678 14.15 1.77 24.60
C ILE A 678 13.05 2.21 25.59
N CYS A 679 13.06 1.68 26.83
CA CYS A 679 11.99 1.95 27.80
C CYS A 679 11.89 3.43 28.17
N ARG A 680 10.71 3.89 28.60
CA ARG A 680 10.46 5.30 28.94
C ARG A 680 9.81 5.46 30.30
N LEU A 681 10.42 6.32 31.13
CA LEU A 681 9.81 6.87 32.34
C LEU A 681 8.81 7.96 31.94
N LEU A 682 7.53 7.79 32.28
CA LEU A 682 6.48 8.73 31.88
C LEU A 682 6.34 9.89 32.88
N SER A 683 6.91 11.04 32.51
CA SER A 683 6.77 12.31 33.23
C SER A 683 5.36 12.90 33.09
N GLN A 684 4.93 13.64 34.12
CA GLN A 684 3.70 14.40 34.08
C GLN A 684 3.91 15.69 33.27
N SER A 685 3.52 15.69 32.00
CA SER A 685 3.58 16.87 31.15
C SER A 685 2.48 17.87 31.51
N ASN A 686 2.81 18.92 32.26
CA ASN A 686 1.95 20.07 32.50
C ASN A 686 1.84 20.96 31.23
N THR A 687 1.31 20.40 30.14
CA THR A 687 0.94 21.15 28.93
C THR A 687 -0.34 21.94 29.18
N ALA A 688 -0.19 23.08 29.86
CA ALA A 688 -1.25 24.03 30.10
C ALA A 688 -1.63 24.77 28.80
N VAL A 689 -2.45 24.14 27.96
CA VAL A 689 -3.11 24.80 26.82
C VAL A 689 -4.49 25.28 27.28
N SER A 690 -4.70 26.60 27.21
CA SER A 690 -5.92 27.25 27.71
C SER A 690 -7.14 26.93 26.86
N SER A 691 -8.07 26.11 27.38
CA SER A 691 -9.48 26.15 26.99
C SER A 691 -10.37 25.57 28.10
N ASN A 692 -11.51 26.22 28.37
CA ASN A 692 -12.34 25.95 29.53
C ASN A 692 -13.54 25.06 29.16
N THR A 693 -13.43 23.72 29.24
CA THR A 693 -14.59 22.79 29.36
C THR A 693 -14.14 21.35 29.73
N THR A 694 -14.90 20.70 30.62
CA THR A 694 -14.92 19.25 30.92
C THR A 694 -13.59 18.52 31.13
N ARG A 695 -13.10 18.56 32.38
CA ARG A 695 -12.46 17.44 33.13
C ARG A 695 -11.67 16.41 32.30
N SER A 696 -10.61 16.86 31.63
CA SER A 696 -9.69 15.98 30.89
C SER A 696 -8.99 14.97 31.83
N ILE A 697 -8.86 13.72 31.39
CA ILE A 697 -8.12 12.68 32.11
C ILE A 697 -6.63 12.84 31.79
N THR A 698 -5.80 13.07 32.82
CA THR A 698 -4.35 13.30 32.70
C THR A 698 -3.59 12.02 32.39
N THR A 699 -3.64 11.58 31.12
CA THR A 699 -2.87 10.43 30.64
C THR A 699 -1.38 10.73 30.64
N LYS A 700 -0.63 10.11 31.57
CA LYS A 700 0.84 10.08 31.52
C LYS A 700 1.26 9.44 30.20
N LEU A 701 2.13 10.12 29.44
CA LEU A 701 2.40 9.83 28.03
C LEU A 701 3.80 10.31 27.63
N HIS A 702 4.46 9.60 26.72
CA HIS A 702 5.67 10.07 26.04
C HIS A 702 5.39 10.16 24.53
N ARG A 703 5.73 11.28 23.88
CA ARG A 703 5.61 11.46 22.43
C ARG A 703 7.00 11.53 21.80
N THR A 704 7.23 10.74 20.76
CA THR A 704 8.45 10.74 19.93
C THR A 704 8.08 10.97 18.46
N THR A 705 8.96 11.63 17.70
CA THR A 705 8.86 11.74 16.23
C THR A 705 9.32 10.46 15.52
N THR A 706 10.01 9.57 16.23
CA THR A 706 10.49 8.28 15.72
C THR A 706 10.10 7.15 16.68
N PRO A 707 9.06 6.37 16.38
CA PRO A 707 8.78 5.12 17.08
C PRO A 707 9.97 4.15 16.91
N LYS A 708 10.41 3.54 18.01
CA LYS A 708 11.45 2.50 18.03
C LYS A 708 10.90 1.22 18.63
N GLY A 709 11.44 0.08 18.20
CA GLY A 709 11.04 -1.27 18.63
C GLY A 709 10.67 -2.17 17.45
N THR A 710 10.18 -3.36 17.76
CA THR A 710 10.00 -4.45 16.80
C THR A 710 8.64 -4.38 16.12
N PHE A 711 8.61 -4.00 14.85
CA PHE A 711 7.39 -3.71 14.07
C PHE A 711 6.25 -4.73 14.24
N ALA A 712 6.55 -6.02 14.28
CA ALA A 712 5.52 -7.08 14.39
C ALA A 712 4.83 -7.19 15.77
N TYR A 713 5.34 -6.51 16.81
CA TYR A 713 4.74 -6.42 18.14
C TYR A 713 4.34 -4.98 18.51
N MET A 714 4.64 -3.99 17.66
CA MET A 714 4.47 -2.58 17.99
C MET A 714 3.01 -2.15 17.89
N ASP A 715 2.56 -1.35 18.86
CA ASP A 715 1.22 -0.77 18.93
C ASP A 715 0.90 0.10 17.68
N PRO A 716 -0.18 -0.17 16.93
CA PRO A 716 -0.54 0.57 15.72
C PRO A 716 -0.93 2.03 16.00
N GLU A 717 -1.49 2.36 17.18
CA GLU A 717 -1.70 3.75 17.57
C GLU A 717 -0.38 4.44 17.97
N PHE A 718 0.62 3.70 18.49
CA PHE A 718 1.97 4.25 18.73
C PHE A 718 2.73 4.50 17.42
N LEU A 719 2.67 3.56 16.47
CA LEU A 719 3.25 3.70 15.12
C LEU A 719 2.72 4.93 14.36
N SER A 720 1.43 5.25 14.52
CA SER A 720 0.76 6.32 13.77
C SER A 720 0.77 7.68 14.47
N THR A 721 0.83 7.73 15.81
CA THR A 721 0.79 9.01 16.57
C THR A 721 2.12 9.38 17.25
N GLY A 722 3.07 8.45 17.34
CA GLY A 722 4.31 8.61 18.11
C GLY A 722 4.12 8.58 19.62
N GLU A 723 2.92 8.24 20.12
CA GLU A 723 2.53 8.34 21.53
C GLU A 723 2.63 7.01 22.30
N LEU A 724 3.76 6.83 22.99
CA LEU A 724 4.04 5.64 23.81
C LEU A 724 3.33 5.69 25.17
N THR A 725 2.50 4.68 25.44
CA THR A 725 1.66 4.57 26.66
C THR A 725 1.80 3.19 27.32
N PRO A 726 1.38 3.00 28.58
CA PRO A 726 1.27 1.67 29.17
C PRO A 726 0.38 0.72 28.35
N ARG A 727 -0.64 1.25 27.67
CA ARG A 727 -1.51 0.49 26.75
C ARG A 727 -0.82 0.03 25.47
N SER A 728 0.38 0.52 25.17
CA SER A 728 1.20 0.07 24.05
C SER A 728 1.88 -1.27 24.38
N ASP A 729 2.44 -1.42 25.59
CA ASP A 729 2.94 -2.73 26.07
C ASP A 729 1.81 -3.77 26.15
N VAL A 730 0.57 -3.36 26.49
CA VAL A 730 -0.60 -4.25 26.51
C VAL A 730 -0.89 -4.85 25.14
N TYR A 731 -0.73 -4.09 24.05
CA TYR A 731 -0.88 -4.61 22.69
C TYR A 731 0.18 -5.67 22.37
N SER A 732 1.46 -5.35 22.62
CA SER A 732 2.57 -6.27 22.42
C SER A 732 2.41 -7.56 23.23
N PHE A 733 1.92 -7.44 24.48
CA PHE A 733 1.59 -8.58 25.34
C PHE A 733 0.43 -9.43 24.78
N GLY A 734 -0.59 -8.80 24.19
CA GLY A 734 -1.66 -9.51 23.46
C GLY A 734 -1.12 -10.38 22.32
N ILE A 735 -0.27 -9.81 21.46
CA ILE A 735 0.39 -10.54 20.37
C ILE A 735 1.25 -11.70 20.90
N ILE A 736 1.92 -11.55 22.05
CA ILE A 736 2.70 -12.62 22.70
C ILE A 736 1.80 -13.74 23.24
N ILE A 737 0.64 -13.43 23.84
CA ILE A 737 -0.34 -14.45 24.28
C ILE A 737 -0.82 -15.29 23.09
N LEU A 738 -1.19 -14.64 21.99
CA LEU A 738 -1.67 -15.32 20.78
C LEU A 738 -0.57 -16.17 20.11
N ARG A 739 0.68 -15.73 20.18
CA ARG A 739 1.84 -16.52 19.74
C ARG A 739 2.10 -17.72 20.63
N LEU A 740 1.99 -17.57 21.95
CA LEU A 740 2.16 -18.68 22.89
C LEU A 740 1.07 -19.76 22.74
N LEU A 741 -0.16 -19.37 22.39
CA LEU A 741 -1.25 -20.32 22.09
C LEU A 741 -1.03 -21.12 20.79
N THR A 742 -0.58 -20.45 19.73
CA THR A 742 -0.61 -21.01 18.36
C THR A 742 0.75 -21.46 17.82
N GLY A 743 1.86 -21.04 18.43
CA GLY A 743 3.22 -21.28 17.93
C GLY A 743 3.58 -20.46 16.67
N ARG A 744 2.62 -19.74 16.10
CA ARG A 744 2.74 -19.08 14.79
C ARG A 744 3.54 -17.77 14.87
N PRO A 745 4.15 -17.30 13.76
CA PRO A 745 4.77 -15.97 13.71
C PRO A 745 3.70 -14.87 13.94
N PRO A 746 4.09 -13.72 14.53
CA PRO A 746 3.16 -12.66 14.97
C PRO A 746 2.38 -11.96 13.84
N LYS A 747 2.78 -12.11 12.57
CA LYS A 747 2.18 -11.41 11.43
C LYS A 747 0.74 -11.88 11.17
N ARG A 748 -0.23 -10.97 11.29
CA ARG A 748 -1.70 -11.24 11.19
C ARG A 748 -2.23 -12.24 12.22
N ILE A 749 -1.53 -12.43 13.34
CA ILE A 749 -1.87 -13.48 14.32
C ILE A 749 -3.19 -13.21 15.05
N ALA A 750 -3.54 -11.94 15.27
CA ALA A 750 -4.83 -11.54 15.82
C ALA A 750 -5.98 -11.93 14.88
N GLU A 751 -5.93 -11.48 13.63
CA GLU A 751 -6.91 -11.81 12.58
C GLU A 751 -7.12 -13.32 12.47
N VAL A 752 -6.04 -14.12 12.43
CA VAL A 752 -6.12 -15.60 12.33
C VAL A 752 -6.77 -16.27 13.55
N VAL A 753 -6.61 -15.70 14.75
CA VAL A 753 -7.24 -16.23 15.97
C VAL A 753 -8.70 -15.79 16.07
N GLU A 754 -9.00 -14.55 15.69
CA GLU A 754 -10.36 -13.99 15.62
C GLU A 754 -11.23 -14.80 14.63
N ASP A 755 -10.75 -14.99 13.40
CA ASP A 755 -11.30 -15.87 12.36
C ASP A 755 -11.66 -17.27 12.89
N ALA A 756 -10.72 -17.90 13.60
CA ALA A 756 -10.88 -19.26 14.10
C ALA A 756 -11.83 -19.32 15.31
N MET A 757 -11.93 -18.26 16.10
CA MET A 757 -12.88 -18.16 17.20
C MET A 757 -14.31 -17.93 16.70
N GLU A 758 -14.52 -17.07 15.70
CA GLU A 758 -15.82 -16.86 15.07
C GLU A 758 -16.37 -18.15 14.43
N ARG A 759 -15.51 -18.97 13.82
CA ARG A 759 -15.88 -20.27 13.24
C ARG A 759 -15.95 -21.43 14.23
N GLY A 760 -15.53 -21.24 15.48
CA GLY A 760 -15.41 -22.32 16.49
C GLY A 760 -14.22 -23.28 16.26
N GLU A 761 -13.35 -22.96 15.32
CA GLU A 761 -12.18 -23.73 14.86
C GLU A 761 -10.91 -23.49 15.69
N LEU A 762 -10.99 -22.76 16.82
CA LEU A 762 -9.82 -22.41 17.66
C LEU A 762 -8.87 -23.60 17.91
N HIS A 763 -9.42 -24.78 18.15
CA HIS A 763 -8.66 -26.02 18.38
C HIS A 763 -7.70 -26.39 17.22
N ALA A 764 -8.03 -26.05 15.98
CA ALA A 764 -7.23 -26.31 14.78
C ALA A 764 -6.08 -25.31 14.56
N ILE A 765 -5.98 -24.26 15.39
CA ILE A 765 -4.89 -23.28 15.33
C ILE A 765 -4.00 -23.26 16.58
N LEU A 766 -4.35 -23.97 17.64
CA LEU A 766 -3.50 -24.16 18.82
C LEU A 766 -2.24 -24.94 18.47
N ASP A 767 -1.16 -24.69 19.19
CA ASP A 767 0.13 -25.34 18.97
C ASP A 767 0.12 -26.79 19.50
N PRO A 768 0.20 -27.82 18.65
CA PRO A 768 0.24 -29.21 19.10
C PRO A 768 1.54 -29.55 19.84
N THR A 769 2.62 -28.78 19.64
CA THR A 769 3.89 -28.99 20.36
C THR A 769 3.80 -28.58 21.83
N ALA A 770 2.77 -27.82 22.23
CA ALA A 770 2.52 -27.48 23.62
C ALA A 770 1.86 -28.63 24.43
N GLY A 771 1.52 -29.74 23.77
CA GLY A 771 0.66 -30.79 24.31
C GLY A 771 -0.82 -30.39 24.31
N ASP A 772 -1.67 -31.24 24.87
CA ASP A 772 -3.13 -31.04 24.86
C ASP A 772 -3.57 -29.81 25.65
N TRP A 773 -3.77 -28.70 24.94
CA TRP A 773 -4.36 -27.47 25.46
C TRP A 773 -5.80 -27.71 25.95
N PRO A 774 -6.10 -27.50 27.25
CA PRO A 774 -7.48 -27.58 27.72
C PRO A 774 -8.32 -26.44 27.11
N PHE A 775 -9.39 -26.80 26.40
CA PHE A 775 -10.13 -25.85 25.54
C PHE A 775 -10.62 -24.60 26.27
N VAL A 776 -11.12 -24.71 27.51
CA VAL A 776 -11.60 -23.56 28.30
C VAL A 776 -10.46 -22.57 28.58
N GLN A 777 -9.30 -23.08 28.99
CA GLN A 777 -8.11 -22.30 29.28
C GLN A 777 -7.55 -21.64 28.01
N ALA A 778 -7.45 -22.38 26.91
CA ALA A 778 -7.01 -21.86 25.63
C ALA A 778 -7.95 -20.78 25.09
N ASN A 779 -9.27 -20.99 25.18
CA ASN A 779 -10.29 -20.03 24.76
C ASN A 779 -10.27 -18.75 25.60
N GLN A 780 -10.05 -18.84 26.92
CA GLN A 780 -9.91 -17.67 27.80
C GLN A 780 -8.64 -16.87 27.49
N LEU A 781 -7.52 -17.55 27.22
CA LEU A 781 -6.28 -16.89 26.77
C LEU A 781 -6.44 -16.25 25.38
N ALA A 782 -7.16 -16.88 24.45
CA ALA A 782 -7.40 -16.34 23.12
C ALA A 782 -8.26 -15.06 23.19
N HIS A 783 -9.37 -15.08 23.93
CA HIS A 783 -10.20 -13.90 24.21
C HIS A 783 -9.39 -12.74 24.82
N ILE A 784 -8.58 -13.00 25.85
CA ILE A 784 -7.82 -11.92 26.50
C ILE A 784 -6.64 -11.44 25.64
N GLY A 785 -6.03 -12.32 24.84
CA GLY A 785 -5.01 -11.98 23.85
C GLY A 785 -5.54 -11.05 22.76
N LEU A 786 -6.70 -11.37 22.17
CA LEU A 786 -7.40 -10.50 21.21
C LEU A 786 -7.79 -9.15 21.84
N ARG A 787 -8.40 -9.15 23.03
CA ARG A 787 -8.73 -7.91 23.75
C ARG A 787 -7.50 -7.05 24.06
N CYS A 788 -6.36 -7.66 24.36
CA CYS A 788 -5.09 -6.94 24.53
C CYS A 788 -4.57 -6.38 23.20
N ALA A 789 -4.69 -7.14 22.10
CA ALA A 789 -4.29 -6.76 20.75
C ALA A 789 -5.31 -5.87 20.00
N GLU A 790 -6.36 -5.38 20.67
CA GLU A 790 -7.36 -4.45 20.11
C GLU A 790 -6.67 -3.22 19.47
N MET A 791 -7.11 -2.83 18.27
CA MET A 791 -6.45 -1.79 17.50
C MET A 791 -6.42 -0.46 18.25
N SER A 792 -7.47 -0.11 18.99
CA SER A 792 -7.50 1.14 19.75
C SER A 792 -7.08 1.02 21.21
N ARG A 793 -6.15 1.89 21.67
CA ARG A 793 -5.63 1.95 23.05
C ARG A 793 -6.74 2.03 24.11
N ARG A 794 -7.91 2.59 23.74
CA ARG A 794 -9.08 2.78 24.63
C ARG A 794 -9.90 1.51 24.87
N ARG A 795 -9.87 0.52 23.96
CA ARG A 795 -10.63 -0.73 24.08
C ARG A 795 -9.88 -1.85 24.79
N ARG A 796 -8.54 -1.76 24.78
CA ARG A 796 -7.65 -2.69 25.49
C ARG A 796 -8.01 -2.77 26.99
N PRO A 797 -7.92 -3.95 27.62
CA PRO A 797 -8.25 -4.13 29.03
C PRO A 797 -7.23 -3.45 29.95
N ASP A 798 -7.59 -3.30 31.23
CA ASP A 798 -6.60 -3.02 32.27
C ASP A 798 -5.88 -4.30 32.75
N LEU A 799 -4.55 -4.23 32.90
CA LEU A 799 -3.76 -5.40 33.28
C LEU A 799 -4.12 -5.93 34.68
N ALA A 800 -4.21 -5.05 35.68
CA ALA A 800 -4.53 -5.45 37.06
C ALA A 800 -6.04 -5.60 37.27
N GLY A 801 -6.83 -4.72 36.65
CA GLY A 801 -8.29 -4.68 36.78
C GLY A 801 -9.02 -5.82 36.06
N GLU A 802 -8.47 -6.35 34.97
CA GLU A 802 -9.13 -7.35 34.13
C GLU A 802 -8.23 -8.55 33.79
N VAL A 803 -7.06 -8.32 33.17
CA VAL A 803 -6.23 -9.41 32.60
C VAL A 803 -5.72 -10.36 33.68
N TRP A 804 -5.21 -9.81 34.79
CA TRP A 804 -4.74 -10.59 35.94
C TRP A 804 -5.81 -11.52 36.52
N LYS A 805 -7.09 -11.08 36.55
CA LYS A 805 -8.21 -11.87 37.07
C LYS A 805 -8.54 -13.09 36.20
N VAL A 806 -8.13 -13.10 34.94
CA VAL A 806 -8.23 -14.26 34.04
C VAL A 806 -6.97 -15.10 34.16
N VAL A 807 -5.80 -14.48 34.05
CA VAL A 807 -4.51 -15.18 33.91
C VAL A 807 -4.03 -15.82 35.22
N GLU A 808 -4.26 -15.21 36.39
CA GLU A 808 -3.77 -15.72 37.67
C GLU A 808 -4.48 -17.02 38.12
N PRO A 809 -5.81 -17.16 37.98
CA PRO A 809 -6.51 -18.44 38.12
C PRO A 809 -6.09 -19.49 37.08
N LEU A 810 -5.85 -19.08 35.82
CA LEU A 810 -5.38 -19.99 34.76
C LEU A 810 -4.03 -20.60 35.10
N ARG A 811 -3.07 -19.80 35.60
CA ARG A 811 -1.79 -20.31 36.12
C ARG A 811 -1.99 -21.30 37.27
N LYS A 812 -2.87 -20.99 38.24
CA LYS A 812 -3.17 -21.91 39.36
C LYS A 812 -3.70 -23.26 38.86
N ALA A 813 -4.64 -23.25 37.90
CA ALA A 813 -5.16 -24.47 37.26
C ALA A 813 -4.08 -25.23 36.47
N ALA A 814 -3.19 -24.51 35.77
CA ALA A 814 -2.06 -25.09 35.05
C ALA A 814 -1.08 -25.81 36.01
N SER A 815 -0.71 -25.19 37.14
CA SER A 815 0.14 -25.81 38.16
C SER A 815 -0.48 -27.06 38.78
N LEU A 816 -1.79 -27.04 39.07
CA LEU A 816 -2.52 -28.21 39.57
C LEU A 816 -2.60 -29.34 38.53
N THR A 817 -2.60 -29.02 37.24
CA THR A 817 -2.61 -30.03 36.16
C THR A 817 -1.22 -30.58 35.87
N ALA A 818 -0.17 -29.76 35.95
CA ALA A 818 1.22 -30.22 35.89
C ALA A 818 1.51 -31.25 37.01
N GLY A 819 1.12 -30.94 38.25
CA GLY A 819 1.23 -31.86 39.38
C GLY A 819 0.34 -33.12 39.30
N ARG A 820 -0.47 -33.28 38.25
CA ARG A 820 -1.20 -34.52 37.93
C ARG A 820 -0.61 -35.29 36.75
N LEU A 821 0.22 -34.65 35.92
CA LEU A 821 0.94 -35.31 34.83
C LEU A 821 2.28 -35.89 35.30
N SER A 822 2.86 -35.35 36.39
CA SER A 822 4.00 -35.97 37.09
C SER A 822 3.63 -37.20 37.95
N LEU A 823 2.44 -37.78 37.79
CA LEU A 823 2.05 -39.00 38.53
C LEU A 823 2.77 -40.27 38.06
N ASP A 824 3.29 -40.27 36.82
CA ASP A 824 4.15 -41.35 36.29
C ASP A 824 5.64 -41.19 36.68
N ASP A 825 6.02 -40.09 37.35
CA ASP A 825 7.37 -39.85 37.87
C ASP A 825 7.32 -39.35 39.31
N ALA A 826 7.03 -40.27 40.23
CA ALA A 826 7.04 -40.05 41.67
C ALA A 826 8.47 -40.06 42.28
N SER A 827 9.49 -39.65 41.50
CA SER A 827 10.85 -39.50 42.01
C SER A 827 10.95 -38.37 43.04
N ALA A 828 11.83 -38.56 44.03
CA ALA A 828 12.08 -37.56 45.05
C ALA A 828 12.88 -36.38 44.48
N PRO A 829 12.62 -35.13 44.93
CA PRO A 829 13.52 -34.00 44.66
C PRO A 829 14.98 -34.39 44.94
N SER A 830 15.88 -34.11 43.99
CA SER A 830 17.25 -34.65 44.00
C SER A 830 18.07 -34.29 45.25
N TYR A 831 17.76 -33.19 45.93
CA TYR A 831 18.36 -32.78 47.20
C TYR A 831 17.84 -33.54 48.44
N PHE A 832 16.84 -34.41 48.28
CA PHE A 832 16.43 -35.40 49.27
C PHE A 832 17.11 -36.77 49.06
N VAL A 833 17.77 -36.98 47.92
CA VAL A 833 18.41 -38.24 47.57
C VAL A 833 19.86 -38.27 48.07
N CYS A 834 20.27 -39.35 48.72
CA CYS A 834 21.63 -39.53 49.19
C CYS A 834 22.59 -39.72 48.00
N PRO A 835 23.69 -38.96 47.89
CA PRO A 835 24.63 -39.13 46.78
C PRO A 835 25.33 -40.50 46.73
N ILE A 836 25.44 -41.19 47.87
CA ILE A 836 26.09 -42.51 47.96
C ILE A 836 25.10 -43.64 47.66
N PHE A 837 23.96 -43.68 48.37
CA PHE A 837 22.97 -44.76 48.23
C PHE A 837 21.98 -44.57 47.05
N GLN A 838 21.85 -43.35 46.52
CA GLN A 838 20.85 -42.99 45.49
C GLN A 838 19.38 -43.21 45.91
N GLU A 839 19.13 -43.30 47.22
CA GLU A 839 17.80 -43.42 47.85
C GLU A 839 17.47 -42.17 48.70
N VAL A 840 16.21 -42.01 49.11
CA VAL A 840 15.75 -40.84 49.91
C VAL A 840 16.32 -40.91 51.33
N MET A 841 16.97 -39.83 51.77
CA MET A 841 17.60 -39.75 53.09
C MET A 841 16.56 -39.78 54.22
N SER A 842 16.75 -40.72 55.15
CA SER A 842 15.97 -40.89 56.38
C SER A 842 16.63 -40.20 57.58
N ASP A 843 17.97 -40.12 57.64
CA ASP A 843 18.70 -39.37 58.67
C ASP A 843 19.86 -38.53 58.08
N PRO A 844 19.56 -37.47 57.30
CA PRO A 844 20.57 -36.71 56.58
C PRO A 844 21.59 -36.03 57.50
N HIS A 845 22.88 -36.20 57.20
CA HIS A 845 24.04 -35.66 57.93
C HIS A 845 24.99 -34.88 56.99
N ILE A 846 25.50 -33.75 57.47
CA ILE A 846 26.50 -32.91 56.77
C ILE A 846 27.91 -33.37 57.16
N ALA A 847 28.80 -33.53 56.17
CA ALA A 847 30.23 -33.76 56.37
C ALA A 847 31.05 -32.47 56.18
N ALA A 848 32.36 -32.53 56.45
CA ALA A 848 33.28 -31.38 56.36
C ALA A 848 33.41 -30.75 54.95
N ASP A 849 32.95 -31.43 53.91
CA ASP A 849 32.86 -30.88 52.54
C ASP A 849 31.62 -30.01 52.30
N GLY A 850 30.73 -29.89 53.30
CA GLY A 850 29.47 -29.16 53.21
C GLY A 850 28.34 -29.90 52.50
N PHE A 851 28.58 -31.12 51.98
CA PHE A 851 27.55 -31.95 51.37
C PHE A 851 26.76 -32.72 52.44
N THR A 852 25.50 -33.04 52.12
CA THR A 852 24.64 -33.85 52.98
C THR A 852 24.48 -35.26 52.40
N TYR A 853 24.56 -36.25 53.28
CA TYR A 853 24.54 -37.68 52.98
C TYR A 853 23.59 -38.41 53.94
N GLU A 854 23.24 -39.67 53.67
CA GLU A 854 22.59 -40.53 54.67
C GLU A 854 23.60 -40.88 55.77
N ALA A 855 23.18 -40.92 57.03
CA ALA A 855 24.06 -41.16 58.18
C ALA A 855 24.88 -42.44 58.01
N GLU A 856 24.21 -43.57 57.75
CA GLU A 856 24.84 -44.88 57.59
C GLU A 856 25.78 -44.92 56.38
N ALA A 857 25.47 -44.18 55.31
CA ALA A 857 26.28 -44.16 54.09
C ALA A 857 27.61 -43.43 54.28
N ILE A 858 27.59 -42.25 54.90
CA ILE A 858 28.82 -41.47 55.14
C ILE A 858 29.63 -42.04 56.32
N MET A 859 28.98 -42.61 57.34
CA MET A 859 29.67 -43.37 58.38
C MET A 859 30.38 -44.59 57.79
N GLY A 860 29.69 -45.42 57.01
CA GLY A 860 30.29 -46.60 56.37
C GLY A 860 31.44 -46.28 55.41
N TRP A 861 31.42 -45.11 54.77
CA TRP A 861 32.53 -44.60 53.97
C TRP A 861 33.76 -44.25 54.83
N LEU A 862 33.56 -43.50 55.91
CA LEU A 862 34.64 -43.10 56.83
C LEU A 862 35.21 -44.31 57.61
N ASP A 863 34.35 -45.20 58.10
CA ASP A 863 34.72 -46.45 58.79
C ASP A 863 35.44 -47.44 57.85
N GLY A 864 35.20 -47.34 56.53
CA GLY A 864 35.97 -48.02 55.49
C GLY A 864 37.41 -47.55 55.35
N GLY A 865 37.82 -46.51 56.09
CA GLY A 865 39.18 -45.95 56.07
C GLY A 865 39.39 -44.86 55.03
N HIS A 866 38.33 -44.33 54.41
CA HIS A 866 38.42 -43.23 53.47
C HIS A 866 38.40 -41.89 54.21
N ASP A 867 39.39 -41.02 53.92
CA ASP A 867 39.48 -39.66 54.46
C ASP A 867 39.13 -38.57 53.42
N THR A 868 38.50 -38.97 52.30
CA THR A 868 38.10 -38.08 51.21
C THR A 868 36.58 -37.93 51.07
N SER A 869 36.14 -36.78 50.58
CA SER A 869 34.77 -36.45 50.21
C SER A 869 34.25 -37.39 49.11
N PRO A 870 33.14 -38.12 49.32
CA PRO A 870 32.52 -38.94 48.26
C PRO A 870 32.13 -38.13 47.01
N MET A 871 31.75 -36.86 47.19
CA MET A 871 31.29 -35.98 46.09
C MET A 871 32.42 -35.31 45.30
N THR A 872 33.59 -35.07 45.91
CA THR A 872 34.66 -34.27 45.28
C THR A 872 36.01 -34.97 45.21
N ASN A 873 36.15 -36.14 45.86
CA ASN A 873 37.38 -36.90 46.06
C ASN A 873 38.56 -36.07 46.63
N ARG A 874 38.25 -35.00 47.37
CA ARG A 874 39.21 -34.18 48.12
C ARG A 874 39.27 -34.65 49.57
N LYS A 875 40.43 -34.59 50.21
CA LYS A 875 40.59 -34.89 51.65
C LYS A 875 39.66 -33.99 52.48
N LEU A 876 38.93 -34.58 53.43
CA LEU A 876 38.07 -33.87 54.37
C LEU A 876 38.90 -33.18 55.45
N GLU A 877 38.44 -32.02 55.94
CA GLU A 877 39.11 -31.29 57.03
C GLU A 877 38.95 -32.01 58.39
N HIS A 878 37.79 -32.65 58.60
CA HIS A 878 37.50 -33.51 59.74
C HIS A 878 36.52 -34.63 59.36
N CYS A 879 36.46 -35.69 60.17
CA CYS A 879 35.49 -36.77 60.03
C CYS A 879 34.22 -36.57 60.87
N GLU A 880 34.10 -35.46 61.61
CA GLU A 880 32.87 -35.15 62.38
C GLU A 880 31.67 -34.87 61.46
N LEU A 881 30.51 -35.42 61.82
CA LEU A 881 29.26 -35.35 61.06
C LEU A 881 28.21 -34.54 61.83
N THR A 882 27.50 -33.64 61.14
CA THR A 882 26.47 -32.77 61.76
C THR A 882 25.06 -33.15 61.29
N PRO A 883 24.13 -33.54 62.17
CA PRO A 883 22.76 -33.92 61.78
C PRO A 883 21.99 -32.77 61.12
N ASN A 884 21.58 -32.94 59.86
CA ASN A 884 20.83 -31.94 59.08
C ASN A 884 19.33 -32.00 59.39
N ARG A 885 18.98 -31.59 60.62
CA ARG A 885 17.59 -31.60 61.13
C ARG A 885 16.63 -30.77 60.27
N ALA A 886 17.11 -29.75 59.57
CA ALA A 886 16.31 -28.94 58.66
C ALA A 886 15.88 -29.76 57.42
N LEU A 887 16.83 -30.40 56.74
CA LEU A 887 16.53 -31.25 55.59
C LEU A 887 15.67 -32.46 56.00
N ARG A 888 15.98 -33.09 57.13
CA ARG A 888 15.18 -34.18 57.70
C ARG A 888 13.72 -33.80 57.93
N SER A 889 13.47 -32.58 58.39
CA SER A 889 12.11 -32.05 58.60
C SER A 889 11.39 -31.82 57.27
N ALA A 890 12.09 -31.30 56.24
CA ALA A 890 11.52 -31.10 54.91
C ALA A 890 11.20 -32.43 54.19
N ILE A 891 12.03 -33.46 54.36
CA ILE A 891 11.77 -34.81 53.82
C ILE A 891 10.53 -35.42 54.48
N LEU A 892 10.41 -35.33 55.82
CA LEU A 892 9.23 -35.81 56.54
C LEU A 892 7.96 -35.07 56.16
N GLU A 893 8.01 -33.75 55.97
CA GLU A 893 6.87 -32.98 55.47
C GLU A 893 6.47 -33.41 54.05
N TRP A 894 7.44 -33.61 53.16
CA TRP A 894 7.19 -34.10 51.80
C TRP A 894 6.58 -35.51 51.78
N GLN A 895 7.09 -36.44 52.61
CA GLN A 895 6.50 -37.78 52.78
C GLN A 895 5.06 -37.69 53.33
N GLN A 896 4.79 -36.82 54.31
CA GLN A 896 3.45 -36.61 54.84
C GLN A 896 2.50 -35.96 53.79
N GLN A 897 3.01 -35.04 52.96
CA GLN A 897 2.26 -34.46 51.84
C GLN A 897 1.94 -35.50 50.75
N LEU A 898 2.76 -36.54 50.55
CA LEU A 898 2.44 -37.68 49.69
C LEU A 898 1.36 -38.56 50.32
N GLN A 899 1.48 -38.89 51.61
CA GLN A 899 0.48 -39.70 52.33
C GLN A 899 -0.90 -39.05 52.43
N HIS A 900 -0.99 -37.71 52.38
CA HIS A 900 -2.27 -36.97 52.28
C HIS A 900 -2.79 -36.78 50.83
N ARG A 901 -2.13 -37.37 49.82
CA ARG A 901 -2.52 -37.29 48.39
C ARG A 901 -2.83 -38.65 47.75
N ALA A 902 -2.57 -39.75 48.47
CA ALA A 902 -3.03 -41.10 48.17
C ALA A 902 -4.40 -41.37 48.81
#